data_AF-A0A836A9Q9-F1
#
_entry.id   AF-A0A836A9Q9-F1
#
_cell.length_a   1.000
_cell.length_b   1.000
_cell.length_c   1.000
_cell.angle_alpha   90.00
_cell.angle_beta   90.00
_cell.angle_gamma   90.00
#
_symmetry.space_group_name_H-M   'P 1'
#
loop_
_entity.id
_entity.type
_entity.pdbx_description
1 polymer ?
#
loop_
_entity_poly.entity_id
_entity_poly.type
_entity_poly.pdbx_seq_one_letter_code
_entity_poly.pdbx_strand_id
1 'polypeptide(L)'
;MCAPAGGLLTALAVVFGTAVAFAPVPRITWEHREVQLVQFHEPGIFNYSALLLSEDEDTLFVGAREAVFALNAHNISKKQHEAYWKVSEDKKARCAEKGKSKQTECLNYIRVLQPLSSSALYVCGTNAFQPACDHLNLTSFKFLGKNEDGKGRCPFDPAQSYTSVMVDGELYSGTSYNFLGSEPIISRNSTHSPLRTEYAIPWLNEPSFVFADVVREIPEGEDLGDDRVYFFFTEVSVEYEFVFKLMIPRIARVCKGDQGGLRTLQKKWTSFLKARLICSRPDSNLVFNVLRDVFVLRSPDLKEPVFYGVFTPQLNNVGLSAVCAYNLSTAEAVFSRGKYMQSATVEQSHTKWVRYNGAVPTPRPGACINREARAANFSSSLNLPDKTLQFVKDHPLMDDSVTPIDSRPRLIKGDVNYTQIVVDRARALDGTIHDVMFVSTDRGALHKAISLENDIHIIEETQLFQDFEPIQSLLLSSKKGRKFVYAGSNSGVVQAPVAFCGKHSTCEDCVLARDPYCAWSPAVAACVALHQTDGPSRGLIQEMNGDASTCPDKIKESYLQHFFKHGGTAELKCSQKSNLARVVWKFQNGVLKAESPKYSLVGRKNLLIFNLSEGDSGVYQCLSEERVKNKTISQVVAKHVLEVKTVPRTTVASTSPAARTEGSRITPRVSVGPTPVSFPQTPAVRLTTPGAVPPPSSPVAPTSTSCEPKIVINTVPQVHSEKTLYLKSSDNRLLMFLFLFFFALFLCLVSYNCYKGYLPGQCLKFRSAMLLGKKKPTSDFSDFEQSVKETLVEQGSFSQQNGGQPKPALDTGYETEQDTMASRLPTDREDSQKIDELPVRDRPFDVKSSSPLPFPPPGSSSLSCLGPDSSSSPRSPWPASGPGPDSHLQVTLLPPFLSDQAQHVHALGTFHLFCQATGPADVHFLWEKNGRELEVCVPTQTHTLPDGRALVLSWLRDALRESAEYRCSVLSWAGNKTSRVRVTVTRLEATQQERWTRELASWRAVAGEHDRMMQSWRKAWLLQGCAGHWDWEHGVELPHLRSHIASAHRCFPQTNLAQLSTAAEYSEYHLVQHFPDSYCAQRAEAASQGFVRVSASLPSAPLQDSQLLDSYKHCWLLPQLNSHTQRE
;
A
#
# COMPACT_ATOMS: atom_id res chain seq x y z
N MET A 1 13.42 61.68 0.96
CA MET A 1 13.23 61.15 2.33
C MET A 1 12.82 59.68 2.23
N CYS A 2 13.22 58.85 3.20
CA CYS A 2 13.08 57.39 3.11
C CYS A 2 12.18 56.85 4.23
N ALA A 3 11.21 56.00 3.88
CA ALA A 3 10.59 55.00 4.75
C ALA A 3 9.95 53.90 3.86
N PRO A 4 9.95 52.61 4.24
CA PRO A 4 9.86 51.53 3.25
C PRO A 4 8.48 50.85 3.13
N ALA A 5 8.14 50.41 1.92
CA ALA A 5 6.96 49.58 1.62
C ALA A 5 7.10 48.09 2.07
N GLY A 6 7.94 47.79 3.07
CA GLY A 6 8.27 46.42 3.48
C GLY A 6 7.24 45.72 4.38
N GLY A 7 6.35 46.48 5.03
CA GLY A 7 5.41 45.94 6.03
C GLY A 7 4.21 45.16 5.47
N LEU A 8 3.82 45.39 4.21
CA LEU A 8 2.57 44.82 3.67
C LEU A 8 2.74 43.37 3.19
N LEU A 9 3.89 43.03 2.62
CA LEU A 9 4.22 41.67 2.19
C LEU A 9 4.44 40.72 3.38
N THR A 10 5.04 41.23 4.47
CA THR A 10 5.21 40.47 5.72
C THR A 10 3.87 40.25 6.43
N ALA A 11 2.98 41.25 6.45
CA ALA A 11 1.62 41.08 6.99
C ALA A 11 0.80 40.03 6.23
N LEU A 12 0.87 39.99 4.89
CA LEU A 12 0.16 38.99 4.08
C LEU A 12 0.65 37.56 4.34
N ALA A 13 1.96 37.37 4.54
CA ALA A 13 2.51 36.07 4.91
C ALA A 13 1.99 35.58 6.29
N VAL A 14 1.81 36.48 7.26
CA VAL A 14 1.31 36.12 8.60
C VAL A 14 -0.18 35.74 8.62
N VAL A 15 -0.98 36.20 7.66
CA VAL A 15 -2.44 35.97 7.62
C VAL A 15 -2.84 34.71 6.82
N PHE A 16 -2.02 34.25 5.88
CA PHE A 16 -2.30 33.07 5.04
C PHE A 16 -1.20 31.99 5.05
N GLY A 17 -0.17 32.13 5.89
CA GLY A 17 1.11 31.42 5.75
C GLY A 17 1.43 30.30 6.74
N THR A 18 0.48 29.48 7.19
CA THR A 18 0.83 28.09 7.60
C THR A 18 1.03 27.23 6.35
N ALA A 19 2.05 27.56 5.56
CA ALA A 19 2.43 26.78 4.39
C ALA A 19 2.74 25.35 4.84
N VAL A 20 2.05 24.37 4.25
CA VAL A 20 2.16 22.97 4.63
C VAL A 20 3.58 22.49 4.33
N ALA A 21 4.41 22.36 5.36
CA ALA A 21 5.79 21.93 5.24
C ALA A 21 5.83 20.45 4.78
N PHE A 22 5.92 20.26 3.47
CA PHE A 22 6.34 19.01 2.86
C PHE A 22 7.86 18.96 2.85
N ALA A 23 8.42 17.77 3.03
CA ALA A 23 9.85 17.52 2.84
C ALA A 23 10.26 17.92 1.42
N PRO A 24 11.48 18.47 1.24
CA PRO A 24 11.97 18.93 -0.06
C PRO A 24 12.11 17.77 -1.06
N VAL A 25 12.41 18.10 -2.31
CA VAL A 25 12.96 17.11 -3.25
C VAL A 25 14.32 16.60 -2.72
N PRO A 26 14.71 15.35 -3.01
CA PRO A 26 16.04 14.83 -2.67
C PRO A 26 17.14 15.77 -3.17
N ARG A 27 18.09 16.15 -2.30
CA ARG A 27 19.12 17.14 -2.67
C ARG A 27 19.97 16.64 -3.85
N ILE A 28 20.34 15.36 -3.88
CA ILE A 28 21.02 14.74 -5.02
C ILE A 28 20.22 13.51 -5.45
N THR A 29 20.06 13.32 -6.77
CA THR A 29 19.59 12.05 -7.34
C THR A 29 20.80 11.32 -7.96
N TRP A 30 21.06 10.10 -7.49
CA TRP A 30 22.04 9.18 -8.06
C TRP A 30 21.35 8.22 -9.03
N GLU A 31 21.71 8.30 -10.30
CA GLU A 31 21.33 7.27 -11.26
C GLU A 31 22.09 5.97 -10.94
N HIS A 32 21.45 4.82 -11.14
CA HIS A 32 22.05 3.51 -10.85
C HIS A 32 23.46 3.33 -11.44
N ARG A 33 23.71 3.84 -12.65
CA ARG A 33 24.99 3.76 -13.36
C ARG A 33 26.12 4.62 -12.78
N GLU A 34 25.79 5.58 -11.91
CA GLU A 34 26.78 6.50 -11.34
C GLU A 34 27.36 5.98 -10.02
N VAL A 35 26.61 5.17 -9.28
CA VAL A 35 26.98 4.64 -7.96
C VAL A 35 27.38 3.17 -8.04
N GLN A 36 28.21 2.71 -7.08
CA GLN A 36 28.55 1.30 -6.98
C GLN A 36 27.50 0.56 -6.15
N LEU A 37 26.55 -0.05 -6.85
CA LEU A 37 25.54 -0.94 -6.28
C LEU A 37 25.90 -2.39 -6.63
N VAL A 38 25.78 -3.30 -5.66
CA VAL A 38 25.94 -4.74 -5.90
C VAL A 38 24.55 -5.35 -6.03
N GLN A 39 24.38 -6.28 -6.97
CA GLN A 39 23.09 -6.92 -7.24
C GLN A 39 23.19 -8.45 -7.14
N PHE A 40 22.08 -9.09 -6.81
CA PHE A 40 21.88 -10.53 -6.94
C PHE A 40 20.52 -10.84 -7.56
N HIS A 41 20.50 -11.77 -8.52
CA HIS A 41 19.30 -12.45 -8.99
C HIS A 41 19.71 -13.83 -9.52
N GLU A 42 18.80 -14.81 -9.46
CA GLU A 42 18.98 -16.14 -10.04
C GLU A 42 18.03 -16.32 -11.24
N PRO A 43 18.51 -16.74 -12.43
CA PRO A 43 17.68 -16.85 -13.62
C PRO A 43 16.44 -17.75 -13.43
N GLY A 44 15.26 -17.19 -13.70
CA GLY A 44 13.97 -17.89 -13.55
C GLY A 44 13.36 -17.82 -12.14
N ILE A 45 14.08 -17.26 -11.16
CA ILE A 45 13.62 -17.02 -9.80
C ILE A 45 13.30 -15.53 -9.61
N PHE A 46 12.25 -15.25 -8.84
CA PHE A 46 11.63 -13.93 -8.69
C PHE A 46 11.11 -13.74 -7.26
N ASN A 47 10.59 -12.56 -6.95
CA ASN A 47 9.87 -12.25 -5.70
C ASN A 47 10.74 -12.45 -4.44
N TYR A 48 11.93 -11.82 -4.44
CA TYR A 48 12.94 -11.83 -3.38
C TYR A 48 12.46 -11.00 -2.18
N SER A 49 11.51 -11.57 -1.44
CA SER A 49 10.60 -10.84 -0.54
C SER A 49 10.81 -11.13 0.95
N ALA A 50 11.72 -12.05 1.29
CA ALA A 50 12.19 -12.25 2.66
C ALA A 50 13.72 -12.12 2.72
N LEU A 51 14.23 -11.29 3.64
CA LEU A 51 15.65 -11.05 3.87
C LEU A 51 15.97 -11.32 5.35
N LEU A 52 17.05 -12.05 5.63
CA LEU A 52 17.52 -12.35 6.99
C LEU A 52 19.06 -12.37 7.01
N LEU A 53 19.69 -11.62 7.92
CA LEU A 53 21.13 -11.73 8.17
C LEU A 53 21.42 -12.88 9.15
N SER A 54 22.58 -13.51 9.01
CA SER A 54 23.14 -14.43 10.00
C SER A 54 23.54 -13.70 11.30
N GLU A 55 23.72 -14.46 12.39
CA GLU A 55 24.12 -13.92 13.71
C GLU A 55 25.48 -13.20 13.68
N ASP A 56 26.36 -13.56 12.75
CA ASP A 56 27.65 -12.90 12.50
C ASP A 56 27.56 -11.71 11.51
N GLU A 57 26.40 -11.47 10.89
CA GLU A 57 26.16 -10.54 9.78
C GLU A 57 27.10 -10.73 8.54
N ASP A 58 27.76 -11.89 8.37
CA ASP A 58 28.62 -12.18 7.19
C ASP A 58 27.87 -12.90 6.04
N THR A 59 26.68 -13.44 6.31
CA THR A 59 25.79 -14.10 5.33
C THR A 59 24.41 -13.44 5.32
N LEU A 60 23.89 -13.17 4.12
CA LEU A 60 22.52 -12.75 3.87
C LEU A 60 21.73 -13.94 3.31
N PHE A 61 20.73 -14.41 4.07
CA PHE A 61 19.74 -15.36 3.59
C PHE A 61 18.61 -14.63 2.86
N VAL A 62 18.22 -15.17 1.71
CA VAL A 62 17.18 -14.57 0.85
C VAL A 62 16.13 -15.61 0.50
N GLY A 63 14.89 -15.37 0.92
CA GLY A 63 13.72 -16.14 0.54
C GLY A 63 13.04 -15.56 -0.70
N ALA A 64 12.89 -16.38 -1.73
CA ALA A 64 12.33 -16.01 -3.03
C ALA A 64 11.20 -16.98 -3.43
N ARG A 65 10.73 -16.89 -4.68
CA ARG A 65 9.78 -17.85 -5.25
C ARG A 65 10.47 -19.18 -5.59
N GLU A 66 10.04 -20.24 -4.91
CA GLU A 66 10.53 -21.62 -4.97
C GLU A 66 12.01 -21.84 -4.57
N ALA A 67 12.66 -20.86 -3.93
CA ALA A 67 14.07 -20.94 -3.55
C ALA A 67 14.41 -20.16 -2.26
N VAL A 68 15.44 -20.63 -1.56
CA VAL A 68 16.18 -19.89 -0.54
C VAL A 68 17.67 -19.86 -0.93
N PHE A 69 18.33 -18.73 -0.74
CA PHE A 69 19.76 -18.55 -1.02
C PHE A 69 20.53 -18.13 0.23
N ALA A 70 21.82 -18.44 0.27
CA ALA A 70 22.81 -17.81 1.15
C ALA A 70 23.80 -17.03 0.29
N LEU A 71 23.94 -15.74 0.56
CA LEU A 71 24.79 -14.79 -0.17
C LEU A 71 25.82 -14.19 0.79
N ASN A 72 27.03 -13.91 0.31
CA ASN A 72 28.01 -13.19 1.14
C ASN A 72 27.54 -11.75 1.39
N ALA A 73 27.30 -11.36 2.65
CA ALA A 73 26.71 -10.07 3.01
C ALA A 73 27.54 -8.87 2.49
N HIS A 74 28.88 -8.98 2.51
CA HIS A 74 29.78 -7.95 1.99
C HIS A 74 29.72 -7.74 0.47
N ASN A 75 29.26 -8.73 -0.29
CA ASN A 75 29.13 -8.65 -1.75
C ASN A 75 28.09 -9.69 -2.22
N ILE A 76 26.82 -9.30 -2.26
CA ILE A 76 25.70 -10.24 -2.47
C ILE A 76 25.71 -10.95 -3.84
N SER A 77 26.48 -10.47 -4.82
CA SER A 77 26.65 -11.19 -6.09
C SER A 77 27.38 -12.53 -5.94
N LYS A 78 28.03 -12.77 -4.80
CA LYS A 78 28.63 -14.06 -4.42
C LYS A 78 27.61 -14.95 -3.72
N LYS A 79 26.84 -15.71 -4.51
CA LYS A 79 26.05 -16.86 -4.04
C LYS A 79 26.97 -17.88 -3.37
N GLN A 80 26.72 -18.21 -2.11
CA GLN A 80 27.43 -19.24 -1.35
C GLN A 80 26.69 -20.60 -1.47
N HIS A 81 25.37 -20.59 -1.24
CA HIS A 81 24.53 -21.79 -1.30
C HIS A 81 23.13 -21.47 -1.82
N GLU A 82 22.42 -22.51 -2.29
CA GLU A 82 21.04 -22.42 -2.79
C GLU A 82 20.24 -23.69 -2.45
N ALA A 83 18.97 -23.53 -2.11
CA ALA A 83 18.04 -24.60 -1.77
C ALA A 83 16.70 -24.35 -2.46
N TYR A 84 16.28 -25.27 -3.33
CA TYR A 84 15.02 -25.17 -4.07
C TYR A 84 13.90 -25.95 -3.38
N TRP A 85 12.72 -25.32 -3.25
CA TRP A 85 11.50 -25.94 -2.72
C TRP A 85 10.35 -25.71 -3.69
N LYS A 86 10.48 -26.33 -4.87
CA LYS A 86 9.54 -26.22 -6.00
C LYS A 86 8.28 -27.06 -5.77
N VAL A 87 7.15 -26.58 -6.30
CA VAL A 87 5.87 -27.32 -6.24
C VAL A 87 5.85 -28.41 -7.31
N SER A 88 5.36 -29.62 -6.98
CA SER A 88 5.17 -30.69 -7.98
C SER A 88 4.05 -30.33 -8.97
N GLU A 89 4.15 -30.78 -10.23
CA GLU A 89 3.16 -30.42 -11.24
C GLU A 89 1.72 -30.87 -10.91
N ASP A 90 1.56 -31.95 -10.14
CA ASP A 90 0.25 -32.43 -9.64
C ASP A 90 -0.32 -31.53 -8.54
N LYS A 91 0.55 -30.90 -7.71
CA LYS A 91 0.10 -29.85 -6.79
C LYS A 91 -0.25 -28.57 -7.55
N LYS A 92 0.52 -28.20 -8.59
CA LYS A 92 0.18 -27.04 -9.44
C LYS A 92 -1.12 -27.26 -10.22
N ALA A 93 -1.39 -28.47 -10.69
CA ALA A 93 -2.65 -28.86 -11.32
C ALA A 93 -3.83 -28.73 -10.34
N ARG A 94 -3.76 -29.37 -9.17
CA ARG A 94 -4.79 -29.29 -8.11
C ARG A 94 -4.98 -27.89 -7.50
N CYS A 95 -4.01 -27.00 -7.67
CA CYS A 95 -4.17 -25.58 -7.40
C CYS A 95 -4.90 -24.85 -8.54
N ALA A 96 -4.54 -25.13 -9.81
CA ALA A 96 -5.19 -24.54 -10.97
C ALA A 96 -6.66 -24.98 -11.14
N GLU A 97 -6.99 -26.21 -10.77
CA GLU A 97 -8.36 -26.72 -10.66
C GLU A 97 -9.24 -25.88 -9.71
N LYS A 98 -8.64 -25.19 -8.73
CA LYS A 98 -9.33 -24.24 -7.82
C LYS A 98 -9.40 -22.82 -8.39
N GLY A 99 -9.25 -22.65 -9.71
CA GLY A 99 -9.35 -21.37 -10.41
C GLY A 99 -8.15 -20.44 -10.24
N LYS A 100 -7.01 -20.96 -9.78
CA LYS A 100 -5.77 -20.18 -9.55
C LYS A 100 -4.77 -20.30 -10.70
N SER A 101 -3.96 -19.27 -10.90
CA SER A 101 -2.98 -19.21 -12.00
C SER A 101 -1.86 -20.23 -11.82
N LYS A 102 -1.81 -21.25 -12.68
CA LYS A 102 -0.76 -22.30 -12.66
C LYS A 102 0.67 -21.73 -12.75
N GLN A 103 0.84 -20.58 -13.40
CA GLN A 103 2.15 -19.98 -13.73
C GLN A 103 2.59 -18.84 -12.79
N THR A 104 1.69 -18.35 -11.92
CA THR A 104 2.02 -17.31 -10.95
C THR A 104 1.62 -17.73 -9.54
N GLU A 105 0.33 -17.79 -9.23
CA GLU A 105 -0.15 -18.03 -7.87
C GLU A 105 0.14 -19.46 -7.35
N CYS A 106 0.08 -20.47 -8.23
CA CYS A 106 0.29 -21.88 -7.90
C CYS A 106 1.77 -22.29 -7.79
N LEU A 107 2.59 -21.46 -7.15
CA LEU A 107 4.01 -21.71 -6.89
C LEU A 107 4.27 -21.59 -5.38
N ASN A 108 5.47 -21.97 -4.93
CA ASN A 108 5.84 -21.86 -3.52
C ASN A 108 6.53 -20.51 -3.26
N TYR A 109 5.82 -19.54 -2.68
CA TYR A 109 6.43 -18.27 -2.29
C TYR A 109 6.91 -18.40 -0.85
N ILE A 110 8.22 -18.22 -0.60
CA ILE A 110 8.73 -18.14 0.76
C ILE A 110 8.18 -16.87 1.45
N ARG A 111 7.71 -17.04 2.68
CA ARG A 111 6.96 -16.03 3.46
C ARG A 111 7.41 -15.97 4.92
N VAL A 112 7.90 -17.09 5.46
CA VAL A 112 8.61 -17.11 6.76
C VAL A 112 10.04 -17.56 6.49
N LEU A 113 11.00 -16.79 6.99
CA LEU A 113 12.43 -17.09 6.98
C LEU A 113 12.99 -16.56 8.31
N GLN A 114 13.17 -17.45 9.28
CA GLN A 114 13.50 -17.09 10.66
C GLN A 114 14.67 -17.94 11.18
N PRO A 115 15.53 -17.43 12.08
CA PRO A 115 16.49 -18.26 12.78
C PRO A 115 15.77 -19.26 13.69
N LEU A 116 16.27 -20.48 13.76
CA LEU A 116 15.78 -21.51 14.69
C LEU A 116 16.90 -22.00 15.63
N SER A 117 18.10 -22.17 15.06
CA SER A 117 19.34 -22.41 15.78
C SER A 117 20.52 -21.93 14.94
N SER A 118 21.73 -21.90 15.52
CA SER A 118 22.97 -21.65 14.79
C SER A 118 23.27 -22.65 13.65
N SER A 119 22.50 -23.74 13.54
CA SER A 119 22.61 -24.77 12.50
C SER A 119 21.36 -24.93 11.62
N ALA A 120 20.28 -24.18 11.86
CA ALA A 120 19.04 -24.30 11.09
C ALA A 120 18.19 -23.01 11.06
N LEU A 121 17.53 -22.79 9.92
CA LEU A 121 16.46 -21.80 9.77
C LEU A 121 15.09 -22.49 9.75
N TYR A 122 14.09 -21.83 10.30
CA TYR A 122 12.69 -22.20 10.15
C TYR A 122 12.09 -21.45 8.96
N VAL A 123 11.57 -22.18 7.99
CA VAL A 123 11.16 -21.65 6.68
C VAL A 123 9.73 -22.09 6.36
N CYS A 124 8.88 -21.17 5.90
CA CYS A 124 7.55 -21.51 5.38
C CYS A 124 7.27 -20.81 4.05
N GLY A 125 6.44 -21.45 3.22
CA GLY A 125 5.94 -20.85 2.00
C GLY A 125 4.55 -21.32 1.58
N THR A 126 3.94 -20.58 0.65
CA THR A 126 2.55 -20.74 0.20
C THR A 126 2.27 -22.08 -0.47
N ASN A 127 3.30 -22.71 -1.06
CA ASN A 127 3.29 -24.08 -1.60
C ASN A 127 2.04 -24.40 -2.45
N ALA A 128 1.69 -23.48 -3.35
CA ALA A 128 0.47 -23.51 -4.19
C ALA A 128 -0.84 -23.68 -3.38
N PHE A 129 -1.10 -22.74 -2.46
CA PHE A 129 -2.26 -22.73 -1.56
C PHE A 129 -2.36 -23.97 -0.67
N GLN A 130 -1.20 -24.50 -0.25
CA GLN A 130 -1.07 -25.56 0.75
C GLN A 130 0.08 -25.19 1.71
N PRO A 131 -0.06 -24.11 2.52
CA PRO A 131 1.02 -23.55 3.30
C PRO A 131 1.79 -24.62 4.05
N ALA A 132 3.11 -24.64 3.88
CA ALA A 132 3.96 -25.64 4.49
C ALA A 132 5.17 -24.99 5.14
N CYS A 133 5.67 -25.61 6.21
CA CYS A 133 6.88 -25.22 6.90
C CYS A 133 7.87 -26.38 6.97
N ASP A 134 9.16 -26.06 6.89
CA ASP A 134 10.25 -27.03 7.01
C ASP A 134 11.50 -26.36 7.61
N HIS A 135 12.46 -27.17 8.03
CA HIS A 135 13.73 -26.73 8.59
C HIS A 135 14.80 -26.77 7.50
N LEU A 136 15.46 -25.64 7.24
CA LEU A 136 16.63 -25.57 6.36
C LEU A 136 17.91 -25.74 7.20
N ASN A 137 18.58 -26.89 7.05
CA ASN A 137 19.84 -27.16 7.72
C ASN A 137 20.97 -26.33 7.09
N LEU A 138 21.62 -25.46 7.85
CA LEU A 138 22.61 -24.50 7.35
C LEU A 138 23.94 -25.17 6.93
N THR A 139 24.33 -26.26 7.59
CA THR A 139 25.60 -26.96 7.31
C THR A 139 25.62 -27.69 5.96
N SER A 140 24.47 -28.25 5.56
CA SER A 140 24.29 -28.96 4.29
C SER A 140 23.53 -28.16 3.23
N PHE A 141 22.97 -27.01 3.64
CA PHE A 141 22.04 -26.16 2.90
C PHE A 141 20.88 -26.92 2.22
N LYS A 142 20.27 -27.83 2.98
CA LYS A 142 19.13 -28.66 2.53
C LYS A 142 17.97 -28.61 3.51
N PHE A 143 16.76 -28.65 2.95
CA PHE A 143 15.54 -28.87 3.71
C PHE A 143 15.52 -30.28 4.33
N LEU A 144 15.06 -30.39 5.58
CA LEU A 144 15.02 -31.66 6.32
C LEU A 144 13.82 -32.54 5.94
N GLY A 145 12.86 -32.04 5.17
CA GLY A 145 11.72 -32.82 4.68
C GLY A 145 10.63 -33.02 5.72
N LYS A 146 10.57 -32.19 6.77
CA LYS A 146 9.50 -32.29 7.79
C LYS A 146 8.11 -32.08 7.21
N ASN A 147 7.98 -31.10 6.29
CA ASN A 147 6.72 -30.69 5.67
C ASN A 147 5.58 -30.54 6.70
N GLU A 148 5.79 -29.69 7.71
CA GLU A 148 4.76 -29.33 8.69
C GLU A 148 3.65 -28.48 8.06
N ASP A 149 2.42 -28.56 8.57
CA ASP A 149 1.34 -27.67 8.16
C ASP A 149 1.65 -26.21 8.54
N GLY A 150 1.68 -25.34 7.54
CA GLY A 150 1.91 -23.91 7.68
C GLY A 150 0.64 -23.09 7.90
N LYS A 151 -0.54 -23.70 7.96
CA LYS A 151 -1.83 -23.01 8.12
C LYS A 151 -1.83 -22.08 9.34
N GLY A 152 -2.07 -20.79 9.11
CA GLY A 152 -2.02 -19.74 10.14
C GLY A 152 -0.61 -19.29 10.56
N ARG A 153 0.44 -20.01 10.16
CA ARG A 153 1.85 -19.60 10.27
C ARG A 153 2.32 -18.85 9.02
N CYS A 154 1.74 -19.18 7.87
CA CYS A 154 2.05 -18.68 6.53
C CYS A 154 0.74 -18.48 5.73
N PRO A 155 0.62 -17.44 4.88
CA PRO A 155 -0.55 -17.24 4.02
C PRO A 155 -0.70 -18.34 2.96
N PHE A 156 -1.92 -18.49 2.44
CA PHE A 156 -2.25 -19.36 1.31
C PHE A 156 -1.94 -18.70 -0.04
N ASP A 157 -2.31 -17.43 -0.17
CA ASP A 157 -2.14 -16.64 -1.39
C ASP A 157 -0.85 -15.81 -1.31
N PRO A 158 -0.02 -15.76 -2.36
CA PRO A 158 1.17 -14.90 -2.35
C PRO A 158 0.87 -13.39 -2.21
N ALA A 159 -0.37 -12.95 -2.46
CA ALA A 159 -0.84 -11.58 -2.27
C ALA A 159 -1.50 -11.30 -0.90
N GLN A 160 -1.71 -12.32 -0.05
CA GLN A 160 -2.20 -12.10 1.32
C GLN A 160 -1.11 -11.48 2.21
N SER A 161 -1.50 -10.54 3.07
CA SER A 161 -0.61 -9.94 4.06
C SER A 161 -0.15 -10.96 5.10
N TYR A 162 1.08 -10.81 5.58
CA TYR A 162 1.68 -11.71 6.56
C TYR A 162 2.72 -10.96 7.40
N THR A 163 2.92 -11.42 8.63
CA THR A 163 4.07 -11.05 9.44
C THR A 163 4.41 -12.18 10.42
N SER A 164 5.67 -12.28 10.84
CA SER A 164 6.11 -13.30 11.79
C SER A 164 7.38 -12.88 12.54
N VAL A 165 7.55 -13.39 13.75
CA VAL A 165 8.79 -13.30 14.54
C VAL A 165 9.01 -14.59 15.32
N MET A 166 10.26 -15.05 15.37
CA MET A 166 10.66 -16.16 16.24
C MET A 166 11.05 -15.62 17.62
N VAL A 167 10.46 -16.19 18.68
CA VAL A 167 10.77 -15.80 20.07
C VAL A 167 11.05 -17.05 20.87
N ASP A 168 12.30 -17.21 21.31
CA ASP A 168 12.77 -18.32 22.15
C ASP A 168 12.44 -19.73 21.58
N GLY A 169 12.38 -19.85 20.25
CA GLY A 169 12.06 -21.10 19.53
C GLY A 169 10.59 -21.27 19.15
N GLU A 170 9.70 -20.39 19.60
CA GLU A 170 8.27 -20.39 19.26
C GLU A 170 7.97 -19.33 18.17
N LEU A 171 7.23 -19.72 17.13
CA LEU A 171 6.86 -18.79 16.05
C LEU A 171 5.57 -18.04 16.38
N TYR A 172 5.68 -16.72 16.47
CA TYR A 172 4.56 -15.79 16.55
C TYR A 172 4.25 -15.29 15.13
N SER A 173 2.97 -15.27 14.75
CA SER A 173 2.53 -15.08 13.37
C SER A 173 1.22 -14.30 13.28
N GLY A 174 1.10 -13.44 12.26
CA GLY A 174 -0.12 -12.71 11.90
C GLY A 174 -0.39 -12.85 10.41
N THR A 175 -1.45 -13.57 10.02
CA THR A 175 -1.78 -13.84 8.61
C THR A 175 -3.24 -14.34 8.45
N SER A 176 -3.59 -14.90 7.29
CA SER A 176 -4.87 -15.58 7.04
C SER A 176 -4.79 -17.08 7.33
N TYR A 177 -5.78 -17.61 8.05
CA TYR A 177 -5.91 -19.04 8.40
C TYR A 177 -6.55 -19.90 7.30
N ASN A 178 -7.17 -19.30 6.28
CA ASN A 178 -7.89 -20.03 5.23
C ASN A 178 -7.49 -19.62 3.79
N PHE A 179 -7.91 -20.44 2.81
CA PHE A 179 -7.63 -20.26 1.39
C PHE A 179 -8.12 -18.91 0.83
N LEU A 180 -9.28 -18.43 1.29
CA LEU A 180 -9.93 -17.22 0.78
C LEU A 180 -9.36 -15.91 1.37
N GLY A 181 -8.63 -15.99 2.48
CA GLY A 181 -8.12 -14.82 3.21
C GLY A 181 -9.07 -14.26 4.27
N SER A 182 -10.31 -14.76 4.36
CA SER A 182 -11.37 -14.20 5.20
C SER A 182 -11.25 -14.49 6.70
N GLU A 183 -10.43 -15.46 7.10
CA GLU A 183 -10.18 -15.80 8.50
C GLU A 183 -8.82 -15.23 8.96
N PRO A 184 -8.74 -13.99 9.48
CA PRO A 184 -7.49 -13.45 10.03
C PRO A 184 -7.16 -14.10 11.37
N ILE A 185 -5.86 -14.31 11.61
CA ILE A 185 -5.35 -14.92 12.84
C ILE A 185 -4.07 -14.23 13.29
N ILE A 186 -3.97 -13.93 14.61
CA ILE A 186 -2.67 -13.78 15.29
C ILE A 186 -2.50 -15.00 16.19
N SER A 187 -1.41 -15.76 16.00
CA SER A 187 -1.17 -17.01 16.73
C SER A 187 0.29 -17.28 17.05
N ARG A 188 0.49 -18.08 18.09
CA ARG A 188 1.77 -18.69 18.45
C ARG A 188 1.71 -20.18 18.21
N ASN A 189 2.62 -20.67 17.38
CA ASN A 189 2.87 -22.09 17.24
C ASN A 189 3.81 -22.56 18.35
N SER A 190 3.30 -23.41 19.24
CA SER A 190 3.98 -23.95 20.41
C SER A 190 3.56 -25.40 20.63
N THR A 191 4.50 -26.25 21.04
CA THR A 191 4.22 -27.63 21.48
C THR A 191 3.55 -27.70 22.85
N HIS A 192 3.72 -26.67 23.69
CA HIS A 192 3.28 -26.67 25.09
C HIS A 192 2.04 -25.81 25.33
N SER A 193 1.88 -24.72 24.60
CA SER A 193 0.74 -23.80 24.74
C SER A 193 0.46 -23.05 23.43
N PRO A 194 -0.12 -23.71 22.41
CA PRO A 194 -0.53 -23.06 21.17
C PRO A 194 -1.71 -22.12 21.44
N LEU A 195 -1.56 -20.83 21.09
CA LEU A 195 -2.56 -19.78 21.32
C LEU A 195 -2.91 -19.04 20.05
N ARG A 196 -4.17 -18.61 19.94
CA ARG A 196 -4.67 -17.80 18.82
C ARG A 196 -5.68 -16.75 19.26
N THR A 197 -5.97 -15.79 18.39
CA THR A 197 -7.06 -14.82 18.57
C THR A 197 -8.45 -15.48 18.54
N GLU A 198 -9.45 -14.78 19.06
CA GLU A 198 -10.84 -15.09 18.72
C GLU A 198 -11.14 -14.70 17.27
N TYR A 199 -11.97 -15.49 16.59
CA TYR A 199 -12.43 -15.19 15.23
C TYR A 199 -13.69 -14.32 15.33
N ALA A 200 -13.47 -13.04 15.65
CA ALA A 200 -14.52 -12.07 15.89
C ALA A 200 -14.06 -10.65 15.51
N ILE A 201 -14.96 -9.86 14.92
CA ILE A 201 -14.72 -8.47 14.48
C ILE A 201 -14.09 -7.56 15.56
N PRO A 202 -14.46 -7.63 16.86
CA PRO A 202 -13.78 -6.87 17.92
C PRO A 202 -12.27 -7.12 17.97
N TRP A 203 -11.82 -8.35 17.68
CA TRP A 203 -10.43 -8.76 17.76
C TRP A 203 -9.64 -8.38 16.50
N LEU A 204 -10.13 -8.76 15.32
CA LEU A 204 -9.50 -8.50 14.03
C LEU A 204 -10.57 -8.31 12.95
N ASN A 205 -10.58 -7.16 12.28
CA ASN A 205 -11.61 -6.80 11.30
C ASN A 205 -11.02 -6.52 9.90
N GLU A 206 -10.90 -7.55 9.06
CA GLU A 206 -10.23 -7.46 7.74
C GLU A 206 -8.81 -6.83 7.81
N PRO A 207 -7.90 -7.34 8.67
CA PRO A 207 -6.56 -6.77 8.84
C PRO A 207 -5.61 -7.10 7.68
N SER A 208 -4.83 -6.10 7.27
CA SER A 208 -3.61 -6.24 6.48
C SER A 208 -2.41 -6.16 7.43
N PHE A 209 -1.75 -7.30 7.66
CA PHE A 209 -0.58 -7.41 8.52
C PHE A 209 0.67 -6.77 7.91
N VAL A 210 1.48 -6.12 8.75
CA VAL A 210 2.67 -5.38 8.33
C VAL A 210 3.91 -5.92 9.04
N PHE A 211 3.96 -5.84 10.37
CA PHE A 211 5.18 -6.11 11.13
C PHE A 211 4.89 -6.73 12.50
N ALA A 212 5.83 -7.52 13.04
CA ALA A 212 5.77 -8.06 14.38
C ALA A 212 7.18 -8.27 14.95
N ASP A 213 7.37 -7.98 16.24
CA ASP A 213 8.68 -8.05 16.91
C ASP A 213 8.51 -8.19 18.43
N VAL A 214 9.54 -8.71 19.11
CA VAL A 214 9.59 -8.86 20.57
C VAL A 214 10.33 -7.69 21.23
N VAL A 215 9.66 -7.05 22.19
CA VAL A 215 10.32 -6.18 23.16
C VAL A 215 10.54 -7.02 24.41
N ARG A 216 11.81 -7.31 24.69
CA ARG A 216 12.21 -7.96 25.94
C ARG A 216 12.27 -6.94 27.08
N GLU A 217 11.82 -7.32 28.26
CA GLU A 217 11.81 -6.43 29.42
C GLU A 217 13.22 -6.41 30.06
N ILE A 218 13.77 -5.22 30.34
CA ILE A 218 15.13 -5.08 30.88
C ILE A 218 15.11 -5.48 32.37
N PRO A 219 15.95 -6.42 32.83
CA PRO A 219 15.96 -6.86 34.23
C PRO A 219 16.67 -5.84 35.15
N GLU A 220 16.01 -4.72 35.43
CA GLU A 220 16.43 -3.77 36.47
C GLU A 220 16.06 -4.29 37.88
N GLY A 221 16.77 -5.33 38.33
CA GLY A 221 16.62 -5.94 39.66
C GLY A 221 15.98 -7.33 39.63
N GLU A 222 15.41 -7.77 40.76
CA GLU A 222 14.74 -9.07 40.90
C GLU A 222 13.33 -9.09 40.27
N ASP A 223 12.82 -7.95 39.82
CA ASP A 223 11.50 -7.81 39.22
C ASP A 223 11.46 -8.35 37.78
N LEU A 224 11.45 -9.67 37.65
CA LEU A 224 11.34 -10.36 36.37
C LEU A 224 9.95 -10.14 35.76
N GLY A 225 9.84 -9.11 34.93
CA GLY A 225 8.73 -8.84 34.02
C GLY A 225 8.56 -9.93 32.95
N ASP A 226 7.72 -9.68 31.95
CA ASP A 226 7.41 -10.66 30.89
C ASP A 226 7.50 -10.01 29.51
N ASP A 227 8.23 -10.67 28.61
CA ASP A 227 8.49 -10.17 27.26
C ASP A 227 7.16 -9.97 26.50
N ARG A 228 7.09 -8.92 25.68
CA ARG A 228 5.87 -8.57 24.93
C ARG A 228 6.14 -8.69 23.44
N VAL A 229 5.28 -9.42 22.73
CA VAL A 229 5.32 -9.51 21.27
C VAL A 229 4.29 -8.54 20.69
N TYR A 230 4.78 -7.56 19.93
CA TYR A 230 3.94 -6.54 19.30
C TYR A 230 3.59 -6.94 17.88
N PHE A 231 2.40 -6.53 17.43
CA PHE A 231 1.89 -6.72 16.08
C PHE A 231 1.39 -5.40 15.53
N PHE A 232 1.72 -5.12 14.28
CA PHE A 232 1.37 -3.91 13.56
C PHE A 232 0.63 -4.28 12.27
N PHE A 233 -0.53 -3.67 12.07
CA PHE A 233 -1.43 -3.97 10.95
C PHE A 233 -2.36 -2.78 10.66
N THR A 234 -3.01 -2.78 9.50
CA THR A 234 -4.12 -1.85 9.22
C THR A 234 -5.40 -2.67 9.07
N GLU A 235 -6.46 -2.35 9.82
CA GLU A 235 -7.75 -3.06 9.75
C GLU A 235 -8.90 -2.10 9.40
N VAL A 236 -10.09 -2.64 9.11
CA VAL A 236 -11.31 -1.83 8.99
C VAL A 236 -11.73 -1.36 10.38
N SER A 237 -11.87 -0.04 10.54
CA SER A 237 -12.30 0.61 11.78
C SER A 237 -13.66 0.10 12.25
N VAL A 238 -13.83 -0.01 13.57
CA VAL A 238 -15.14 -0.29 14.21
C VAL A 238 -15.64 0.92 15.01
N GLU A 239 -14.75 1.85 15.34
CA GLU A 239 -15.00 3.06 16.11
C GLU A 239 -15.39 4.29 15.28
N TYR A 240 -15.23 4.24 13.94
CA TYR A 240 -15.47 5.36 13.04
C TYR A 240 -16.46 4.96 11.93
N GLU A 241 -17.66 5.51 11.99
CA GLU A 241 -18.63 5.47 10.90
C GLU A 241 -18.23 6.49 9.82
N PHE A 242 -18.11 6.05 8.56
CA PHE A 242 -17.80 6.92 7.42
C PHE A 242 -18.50 6.41 6.15
N VAL A 243 -18.50 7.20 5.07
CA VAL A 243 -19.22 6.91 3.80
C VAL A 243 -18.79 5.58 3.15
N PHE A 244 -17.60 5.10 3.49
CA PHE A 244 -17.06 3.79 3.12
C PHE A 244 -16.25 3.23 4.30
N LYS A 245 -15.85 1.95 4.25
CA LYS A 245 -14.97 1.30 5.23
C LYS A 245 -13.68 2.10 5.46
N LEU A 246 -13.59 2.81 6.59
CA LEU A 246 -12.39 3.55 6.96
C LEU A 246 -11.34 2.58 7.49
N MET A 247 -10.15 2.55 6.88
CA MET A 247 -9.02 1.79 7.39
C MET A 247 -8.38 2.52 8.57
N ILE A 248 -7.84 1.80 9.56
CA ILE A 248 -7.15 2.38 10.71
C ILE A 248 -5.89 1.57 11.05
N PRO A 249 -4.72 2.21 11.28
CA PRO A 249 -3.53 1.52 11.74
C PRO A 249 -3.68 1.09 13.20
N ARG A 250 -3.18 -0.11 13.51
CA ARG A 250 -3.15 -0.70 14.83
C ARG A 250 -1.73 -0.99 15.27
N ILE A 251 -1.49 -0.72 16.55
CA ILE A 251 -0.49 -1.44 17.35
C ILE A 251 -1.23 -2.36 18.29
N ALA A 252 -0.81 -3.61 18.38
CA ALA A 252 -1.32 -4.60 19.32
C ALA A 252 -0.18 -5.31 20.03
N ARG A 253 -0.45 -5.96 21.15
CA ARG A 253 0.53 -6.76 21.90
C ARG A 253 -0.08 -8.03 22.49
N VAL A 254 0.78 -9.02 22.73
CA VAL A 254 0.54 -10.18 23.61
C VAL A 254 1.75 -10.39 24.52
N CYS A 255 1.55 -11.06 25.66
CA CYS A 255 2.60 -11.41 26.62
C CYS A 255 3.18 -12.79 26.29
N LYS A 256 4.50 -12.96 26.37
CA LYS A 256 5.19 -14.22 26.04
C LYS A 256 4.78 -15.34 27.00
N GLY A 257 4.63 -15.05 28.29
CA GLY A 257 4.20 -15.99 29.32
C GLY A 257 2.70 -16.36 29.31
N ASP A 258 1.90 -15.89 28.35
CA ASP A 258 0.49 -16.26 28.21
C ASP A 258 0.36 -17.76 27.88
N GLN A 259 -0.56 -18.44 28.56
CA GLN A 259 -0.87 -19.88 28.41
C GLN A 259 -2.35 -20.10 28.04
N GLY A 260 -3.10 -19.01 27.83
CA GLY A 260 -4.56 -19.05 27.71
C GLY A 260 -5.27 -19.07 29.06
N GLY A 261 -6.60 -19.08 29.02
CA GLY A 261 -7.45 -19.20 30.22
C GLY A 261 -7.97 -20.62 30.42
N LEU A 262 -8.29 -20.98 31.67
CA LEU A 262 -8.67 -22.35 32.05
C LEU A 262 -10.10 -22.74 31.62
N ARG A 263 -11.02 -21.77 31.55
CA ARG A 263 -12.44 -21.95 31.18
C ARG A 263 -12.81 -21.00 30.04
N THR A 264 -12.86 -19.70 30.35
CA THR A 264 -12.91 -18.65 29.34
C THR A 264 -11.54 -18.55 28.64
N LEU A 265 -11.51 -18.35 27.33
CA LEU A 265 -10.28 -18.21 26.52
C LEU A 265 -9.34 -19.44 26.53
N GLN A 266 -9.89 -20.66 26.57
CA GLN A 266 -9.13 -21.90 26.34
C GLN A 266 -8.45 -21.92 24.97
N LYS A 267 -7.12 -22.15 24.94
CA LYS A 267 -6.27 -22.09 23.73
C LYS A 267 -6.37 -20.72 22.99
N LYS A 268 -6.72 -19.63 23.70
CA LYS A 268 -6.84 -18.26 23.19
C LYS A 268 -6.00 -17.28 24.02
N TRP A 269 -5.56 -16.18 23.41
CA TRP A 269 -4.81 -15.14 24.15
C TRP A 269 -5.64 -14.56 25.30
N THR A 270 -5.02 -14.36 26.47
CA THR A 270 -5.56 -13.59 27.61
C THR A 270 -4.95 -12.18 27.69
N SER A 271 -3.83 -11.99 27.01
CA SER A 271 -3.03 -10.76 26.98
C SER A 271 -3.29 -9.84 25.79
N PHE A 272 -4.08 -10.26 24.80
CA PHE A 272 -4.28 -9.52 23.55
C PHE A 272 -5.02 -8.19 23.77
N LEU A 273 -4.36 -7.09 23.43
CA LEU A 273 -4.95 -5.75 23.34
C LEU A 273 -4.45 -5.05 22.06
N LYS A 274 -5.32 -4.24 21.43
CA LYS A 274 -4.99 -3.37 20.30
C LYS A 274 -5.39 -1.92 20.56
N ALA A 275 -4.64 -0.97 20.00
CA ALA A 275 -4.89 0.46 20.08
C ALA A 275 -4.78 1.13 18.69
N ARG A 276 -5.42 2.29 18.52
CA ARG A 276 -5.22 3.16 17.35
C ARG A 276 -3.77 3.65 17.31
N LEU A 277 -3.10 3.53 16.16
CA LEU A 277 -1.77 4.10 15.93
C LEU A 277 -1.92 5.29 14.95
N ILE A 278 -1.76 6.51 15.46
CA ILE A 278 -2.15 7.73 14.72
C ILE A 278 -0.93 8.33 14.01
N CYS A 279 -1.04 8.58 12.70
CA CYS A 279 -0.10 9.42 11.96
C CYS A 279 -0.88 10.50 11.19
N SER A 280 -0.85 11.75 11.69
CA SER A 280 -1.61 12.86 11.14
C SER A 280 -0.95 14.21 11.47
N ARG A 281 -1.28 15.26 10.71
CA ARG A 281 -0.92 16.66 11.02
C ARG A 281 -2.17 17.52 11.04
N PRO A 282 -2.78 17.74 12.23
CA PRO A 282 -4.07 18.42 12.39
C PRO A 282 -4.15 19.79 11.71
N ASP A 283 -3.11 20.63 11.83
CA ASP A 283 -3.03 21.98 11.24
C ASP A 283 -3.22 22.01 9.71
N SER A 284 -3.06 20.85 9.06
CA SER A 284 -3.17 20.67 7.61
C SER A 284 -4.29 19.70 7.19
N ASN A 285 -5.09 19.19 8.15
CA ASN A 285 -6.11 18.14 7.94
C ASN A 285 -5.58 16.87 7.23
N LEU A 286 -4.27 16.58 7.32
CA LEU A 286 -3.66 15.40 6.72
C LEU A 286 -3.69 14.21 7.69
N VAL A 287 -4.25 13.08 7.25
CA VAL A 287 -4.36 11.83 8.01
C VAL A 287 -3.84 10.67 7.16
N PHE A 288 -2.88 9.91 7.70
CA PHE A 288 -2.22 8.80 7.00
C PHE A 288 -2.66 7.48 7.65
N ASN A 289 -3.81 6.96 7.22
CA ASN A 289 -4.54 5.89 7.89
C ASN A 289 -4.28 4.47 7.32
N VAL A 290 -3.27 4.29 6.47
CA VAL A 290 -2.81 2.97 5.99
C VAL A 290 -1.32 2.83 6.28
N LEU A 291 -0.98 1.91 7.18
CA LEU A 291 0.40 1.54 7.49
C LEU A 291 1.01 0.69 6.37
N ARG A 292 2.29 0.91 6.07
CA ARG A 292 3.05 0.19 5.03
C ARG A 292 4.20 -0.65 5.59
N ASP A 293 4.90 -0.11 6.58
CA ASP A 293 6.04 -0.77 7.22
C ASP A 293 6.30 -0.22 8.63
N VAL A 294 7.01 -0.99 9.47
CA VAL A 294 7.48 -0.57 10.80
C VAL A 294 8.89 -1.10 11.07
N PHE A 295 9.79 -0.21 11.50
CA PHE A 295 11.13 -0.52 11.97
C PHE A 295 11.27 -0.24 13.46
N VAL A 296 11.99 -1.10 14.19
CA VAL A 296 12.25 -0.93 15.63
C VAL A 296 13.69 -0.46 15.85
N LEU A 297 13.86 0.83 16.09
CA LEU A 297 15.17 1.40 16.42
C LEU A 297 15.56 0.99 17.84
N ARG A 298 16.63 0.18 17.95
CA ARG A 298 17.26 -0.26 19.20
C ARG A 298 18.68 0.30 19.25
N SER A 299 19.10 0.86 20.39
CA SER A 299 20.47 1.36 20.59
C SER A 299 20.81 1.43 22.08
N PRO A 300 22.07 1.15 22.50
CA PRO A 300 22.51 1.38 23.88
C PRO A 300 22.43 2.85 24.33
N ASP A 301 22.46 3.80 23.38
CA ASP A 301 22.31 5.24 23.64
C ASP A 301 20.83 5.67 23.80
N LEU A 302 19.88 4.73 23.79
CA LEU A 302 18.45 4.97 24.00
C LEU A 302 17.95 4.30 25.28
N LYS A 303 17.10 4.99 26.03
CA LYS A 303 16.43 4.43 27.23
C LYS A 303 15.37 3.37 26.89
N GLU A 304 14.79 3.45 25.70
CA GLU A 304 13.73 2.58 25.23
C GLU A 304 13.77 2.46 23.69
N PRO A 305 13.27 1.36 23.11
CA PRO A 305 13.08 1.25 21.67
C PRO A 305 12.11 2.30 21.11
N VAL A 306 12.35 2.73 19.87
CA VAL A 306 11.48 3.66 19.13
C VAL A 306 10.96 2.98 17.87
N PHE A 307 9.64 2.95 17.70
CA PHE A 307 8.98 2.42 16.49
C PHE A 307 8.90 3.51 15.42
N TYR A 308 9.45 3.27 14.24
CA TYR A 308 9.31 4.14 13.06
C TYR A 308 8.36 3.47 12.06
N GLY A 309 7.21 4.08 11.78
CA GLY A 309 6.23 3.56 10.82
C GLY A 309 6.11 4.41 9.56
N VAL A 310 5.95 3.76 8.41
CA VAL A 310 5.60 4.40 7.12
C VAL A 310 4.09 4.33 6.90
N PHE A 311 3.48 5.46 6.54
CA PHE A 311 2.03 5.57 6.36
C PHE A 311 1.68 6.29 5.05
N THR A 312 0.60 5.84 4.40
CA THR A 312 -0.07 6.50 3.27
C THR A 312 -1.53 6.81 3.64
N PRO A 313 -2.19 7.83 3.05
CA PRO A 313 -3.61 8.01 3.26
C PRO A 313 -4.42 7.00 2.42
N GLN A 314 -5.60 6.61 2.90
CA GLN A 314 -6.60 5.87 2.12
C GLN A 314 -7.33 6.81 1.15
N LEU A 315 -7.69 8.00 1.63
CA LEU A 315 -8.34 9.05 0.85
C LEU A 315 -7.33 9.84 0.04
N ASN A 316 -7.68 10.18 -1.20
CA ASN A 316 -6.96 11.14 -2.03
C ASN A 316 -5.44 10.88 -2.10
N ASN A 317 -5.01 9.61 -2.20
CA ASN A 317 -3.59 9.27 -2.30
C ASN A 317 -3.01 9.63 -3.69
N VAL A 318 -2.77 10.92 -3.91
CA VAL A 318 -2.05 11.44 -5.09
C VAL A 318 -0.53 11.34 -4.87
N GLY A 319 -0.06 10.17 -4.41
CA GLY A 319 1.33 9.93 -4.02
C GLY A 319 1.74 10.66 -2.74
N LEU A 320 1.00 10.48 -1.63
CA LEU A 320 1.28 11.10 -0.34
C LEU A 320 1.78 10.07 0.67
N SER A 321 2.95 10.31 1.25
CA SER A 321 3.54 9.43 2.27
C SER A 321 4.04 10.20 3.49
N ALA A 322 3.96 9.58 4.66
CA ALA A 322 4.47 10.09 5.92
C ALA A 322 5.28 9.04 6.67
N VAL A 323 6.20 9.50 7.53
CA VAL A 323 6.91 8.69 8.52
C VAL A 323 6.59 9.24 9.89
N CYS A 324 6.06 8.40 10.79
CA CYS A 324 5.84 8.73 12.20
C CYS A 324 6.77 7.89 13.09
N ALA A 325 7.23 8.47 14.19
CA ALA A 325 8.03 7.78 15.20
C ALA A 325 7.27 7.75 16.53
N TYR A 326 7.34 6.64 17.28
CA TYR A 326 6.58 6.40 18.51
C TYR A 326 7.48 5.79 19.60
N ASN A 327 7.41 6.33 20.81
CA ASN A 327 8.06 5.71 21.98
C ASN A 327 7.28 4.48 22.44
N LEU A 328 8.01 3.45 22.90
CA LEU A 328 7.42 2.29 23.59
C LEU A 328 6.58 2.71 24.80
N SER A 329 7.06 3.65 25.61
CA SER A 329 6.40 4.18 26.80
C SER A 329 5.02 4.78 26.53
N THR A 330 4.81 5.43 25.37
CA THR A 330 3.49 5.92 24.95
C THR A 330 2.52 4.77 24.70
N ALA A 331 2.97 3.71 24.03
CA ALA A 331 2.15 2.51 23.80
C ALA A 331 1.86 1.75 25.10
N GLU A 332 2.87 1.55 25.95
CA GLU A 332 2.69 0.90 27.25
C GLU A 332 1.78 1.70 28.18
N ALA A 333 1.81 3.04 28.15
CA ALA A 333 0.88 3.87 28.92
C ALA A 333 -0.59 3.63 28.49
N VAL A 334 -0.86 3.56 27.18
CA VAL A 334 -2.19 3.22 26.64
C VAL A 334 -2.63 1.83 27.11
N PHE A 335 -1.81 0.79 26.93
CA PHE A 335 -2.20 -0.58 27.31
C PHE A 335 -2.31 -0.81 28.82
N SER A 336 -1.43 -0.20 29.63
CA SER A 336 -1.36 -0.43 31.09
C SER A 336 -2.28 0.48 31.92
N ARG A 337 -2.62 1.68 31.43
CA ARG A 337 -3.40 2.68 32.19
C ARG A 337 -4.63 3.19 31.45
N GLY A 338 -4.61 3.19 30.12
CA GLY A 338 -5.69 3.71 29.29
C GLY A 338 -7.04 3.01 29.48
N LYS A 339 -8.10 3.65 28.99
CA LYS A 339 -9.47 3.12 28.97
C LYS A 339 -9.67 2.17 27.79
N TYR A 340 -10.60 1.25 27.95
CA TYR A 340 -11.04 0.32 26.91
C TYR A 340 -12.23 0.92 26.15
N MET A 341 -12.48 0.46 24.92
CA MET A 341 -13.76 0.68 24.25
C MET A 341 -14.71 -0.49 24.53
N GLN A 342 -16.01 -0.22 24.57
CA GLN A 342 -17.07 -1.24 24.59
C GLN A 342 -18.02 -1.03 23.40
N SER A 343 -18.46 -2.14 22.80
CA SER A 343 -19.59 -2.19 21.87
C SER A 343 -20.91 -2.00 22.62
N ALA A 344 -21.66 -0.96 22.30
CA ALA A 344 -23.01 -0.71 22.78
C ALA A 344 -24.01 -0.88 21.63
N THR A 345 -25.08 -1.64 21.86
CA THR A 345 -26.20 -1.76 20.92
C THR A 345 -27.06 -0.51 20.99
N VAL A 346 -27.22 0.17 19.86
CA VAL A 346 -28.05 1.36 19.68
C VAL A 346 -29.19 1.00 18.73
N GLU A 347 -30.43 1.32 19.14
CA GLU A 347 -31.65 1.21 18.34
C GLU A 347 -31.80 -0.13 17.57
N GLN A 348 -31.94 -1.20 18.35
CA GLN A 348 -32.34 -2.56 17.94
C GLN A 348 -31.46 -3.32 16.91
N SER A 349 -30.52 -2.68 16.22
CA SER A 349 -29.67 -3.37 15.23
C SER A 349 -28.23 -2.84 15.09
N HIS A 350 -27.95 -1.58 15.45
CA HIS A 350 -26.64 -0.97 15.21
C HIS A 350 -25.70 -1.13 16.40
N THR A 351 -24.44 -1.50 16.15
CA THR A 351 -23.40 -1.59 17.19
C THR A 351 -22.47 -0.38 17.09
N LYS A 352 -22.46 0.48 18.11
CA LYS A 352 -21.55 1.63 18.20
C LYS A 352 -20.49 1.42 19.28
N TRP A 353 -19.27 1.86 19.04
CA TRP A 353 -18.15 1.71 19.98
C TRP A 353 -17.91 2.99 20.78
N VAL A 354 -17.87 2.87 22.11
CA VAL A 354 -17.76 4.00 23.04
C VAL A 354 -16.75 3.72 24.16
N ARG A 355 -16.24 4.77 24.80
CA ARG A 355 -15.34 4.67 25.97
C ARG A 355 -16.01 3.91 27.12
N TYR A 356 -15.36 2.85 27.60
CA TYR A 356 -15.78 2.14 28.81
C TYR A 356 -15.43 2.93 30.07
N ASN A 357 -16.46 3.47 30.73
CA ASN A 357 -16.33 4.24 31.98
C ASN A 357 -16.63 3.42 33.25
N GLY A 358 -16.93 2.12 33.12
CA GLY A 358 -17.24 1.25 34.26
C GLY A 358 -16.00 0.77 35.05
N ALA A 359 -16.24 -0.09 36.03
CA ALA A 359 -15.19 -0.66 36.89
C ALA A 359 -14.44 -1.81 36.20
N VAL A 360 -13.20 -1.53 35.78
CA VAL A 360 -12.29 -2.52 35.21
C VAL A 360 -11.96 -3.61 36.25
N PRO A 361 -11.94 -4.91 35.89
CA PRO A 361 -11.52 -6.00 36.77
C PRO A 361 -10.07 -5.90 37.29
N THR A 362 -9.80 -6.63 38.38
CA THR A 362 -8.46 -6.81 38.96
C THR A 362 -8.19 -8.33 39.05
N PRO A 363 -7.02 -8.83 38.59
CA PRO A 363 -5.94 -8.12 37.90
C PRO A 363 -6.40 -7.54 36.54
N ARG A 364 -5.66 -6.54 36.03
CA ARG A 364 -6.05 -5.76 34.84
C ARG A 364 -6.18 -6.66 33.59
N PRO A 365 -7.30 -6.64 32.86
CA PRO A 365 -7.48 -7.38 31.61
C PRO A 365 -6.43 -6.99 30.56
N GLY A 366 -5.78 -7.98 29.93
CA GLY A 366 -4.71 -7.74 28.94
C GLY A 366 -3.36 -7.29 29.52
N ALA A 367 -3.12 -7.48 30.82
CA ALA A 367 -1.80 -7.32 31.46
C ALA A 367 -1.05 -8.66 31.55
N CYS A 368 0.28 -8.61 31.50
CA CYS A 368 1.12 -9.78 31.74
C CYS A 368 1.16 -10.15 33.23
N ILE A 369 1.57 -11.37 33.57
CA ILE A 369 1.65 -11.85 34.96
C ILE A 369 2.86 -11.23 35.67
N ASN A 370 2.68 -10.00 36.17
CA ASN A 370 3.66 -9.21 36.88
C ASN A 370 3.77 -9.61 38.38
N ARG A 371 4.64 -8.94 39.13
CA ARG A 371 4.82 -9.17 40.58
C ARG A 371 3.53 -8.95 41.39
N GLU A 372 2.69 -7.98 41.03
CA GLU A 372 1.42 -7.72 41.71
C GLU A 372 0.45 -8.90 41.54
N ALA A 373 0.35 -9.44 40.32
CA ALA A 373 -0.43 -10.64 40.03
C ALA A 373 0.10 -11.87 40.79
N ARG A 374 1.43 -12.08 40.79
CA ARG A 374 2.07 -13.18 41.54
C ARG A 374 1.85 -13.07 43.05
N ALA A 375 1.94 -11.85 43.61
CA ALA A 375 1.65 -11.58 45.02
C ALA A 375 0.16 -11.77 45.38
N ALA A 376 -0.75 -11.66 44.40
CA ALA A 376 -2.16 -12.01 44.53
C ALA A 376 -2.45 -13.51 44.21
N ASN A 377 -1.42 -14.36 44.18
CA ASN A 377 -1.46 -15.80 43.88
C ASN A 377 -1.84 -16.18 42.44
N PHE A 378 -1.72 -15.27 41.47
CA PHE A 378 -1.85 -15.59 40.04
C PHE A 378 -0.47 -15.93 39.46
N SER A 379 -0.17 -17.23 39.33
CA SER A 379 1.12 -17.71 38.81
C SER A 379 1.19 -17.82 37.29
N SER A 380 0.07 -18.11 36.60
CA SER A 380 -0.04 -17.98 35.15
C SER A 380 -1.42 -17.46 34.70
N SER A 381 -1.61 -17.24 33.40
CA SER A 381 -2.89 -16.81 32.82
C SER A 381 -4.03 -17.81 33.08
N LEU A 382 -3.72 -19.09 33.28
CA LEU A 382 -4.69 -20.13 33.60
C LEU A 382 -5.34 -19.92 34.98
N ASN A 383 -4.68 -19.18 35.88
CA ASN A 383 -5.19 -18.86 37.22
C ASN A 383 -6.02 -17.56 37.27
N LEU A 384 -6.09 -16.80 36.17
CA LEU A 384 -6.79 -15.52 36.15
C LEU A 384 -8.31 -15.68 36.38
N PRO A 385 -8.97 -14.75 37.10
CA PRO A 385 -10.41 -14.84 37.32
C PRO A 385 -11.21 -14.78 36.01
N ASP A 386 -12.23 -15.62 35.88
CA ASP A 386 -13.12 -15.64 34.71
C ASP A 386 -13.71 -14.25 34.38
N LYS A 387 -13.90 -13.38 35.38
CA LYS A 387 -14.31 -11.97 35.21
C LYS A 387 -13.28 -11.13 34.44
N THR A 388 -11.98 -11.32 34.67
CA THR A 388 -10.89 -10.65 33.95
C THR A 388 -10.77 -11.21 32.53
N LEU A 389 -10.88 -12.53 32.38
CA LEU A 389 -10.81 -13.23 31.09
C LEU A 389 -11.96 -12.86 30.16
N GLN A 390 -13.20 -12.82 30.67
CA GLN A 390 -14.36 -12.40 29.88
C GLN A 390 -14.26 -10.91 29.50
N PHE A 391 -13.73 -10.06 30.39
CA PHE A 391 -13.57 -8.64 30.08
C PHE A 391 -12.61 -8.41 28.90
N VAL A 392 -11.41 -9.03 28.88
CA VAL A 392 -10.48 -8.88 27.73
C VAL A 392 -11.05 -9.50 26.45
N LYS A 393 -11.83 -10.58 26.56
CA LYS A 393 -12.53 -11.18 25.41
C LYS A 393 -13.48 -10.19 24.71
N ASP A 394 -14.21 -9.41 25.49
CA ASP A 394 -15.22 -8.47 24.98
C ASP A 394 -14.66 -7.07 24.70
N HIS A 395 -13.53 -6.70 25.33
CA HIS A 395 -12.91 -5.36 25.26
C HIS A 395 -11.43 -5.39 24.80
N PRO A 396 -11.09 -5.99 23.63
CA PRO A 396 -9.71 -6.04 23.14
C PRO A 396 -9.19 -4.70 22.59
N LEU A 397 -10.06 -3.71 22.38
CA LEU A 397 -9.72 -2.40 21.80
C LEU A 397 -9.57 -1.33 22.89
N MET A 398 -8.44 -0.64 22.88
CA MET A 398 -8.20 0.56 23.72
C MET A 398 -8.85 1.79 23.11
N ASP A 399 -9.37 2.67 23.97
CA ASP A 399 -9.99 3.95 23.62
C ASP A 399 -8.96 5.08 23.47
N ASP A 400 -7.92 5.07 24.30
CA ASP A 400 -6.79 5.98 24.14
C ASP A 400 -5.93 5.58 22.92
N SER A 401 -5.42 6.56 22.20
CA SER A 401 -4.71 6.37 20.94
C SER A 401 -3.20 6.60 21.09
N VAL A 402 -2.38 5.76 20.44
CA VAL A 402 -0.92 5.90 20.45
C VAL A 402 -0.51 6.99 19.46
N THR A 403 -0.04 8.11 20.00
CA THR A 403 0.38 9.31 19.27
C THR A 403 1.90 9.32 19.01
N PRO A 404 2.35 9.97 17.92
CA PRO A 404 3.78 10.04 17.59
C PRO A 404 4.52 11.03 18.49
N ILE A 405 5.84 10.87 18.56
CA ILE A 405 6.73 11.80 19.29
C ILE A 405 6.54 13.21 18.73
N ASP A 406 6.45 14.20 19.63
CA ASP A 406 6.14 15.60 19.33
C ASP A 406 4.78 15.83 18.63
N SER A 407 3.86 14.87 18.71
CA SER A 407 2.49 14.88 18.18
C SER A 407 2.36 15.20 16.68
N ARG A 408 3.41 14.92 15.90
CA ARG A 408 3.43 15.12 14.43
C ARG A 408 4.27 14.04 13.74
N PRO A 409 4.11 13.83 12.41
CA PRO A 409 5.00 12.97 11.66
C PRO A 409 6.41 13.58 11.58
N ARG A 410 7.43 12.72 11.57
CA ARG A 410 8.83 13.12 11.36
C ARG A 410 9.03 13.64 9.94
N LEU A 411 8.46 12.97 8.94
CA LEU A 411 8.58 13.31 7.53
C LEU A 411 7.21 13.22 6.85
N ILE A 412 6.91 14.15 5.93
CA ILE A 412 5.74 14.07 5.04
C ILE A 412 6.18 14.52 3.64
N LYS A 413 5.95 13.71 2.61
CA LYS A 413 6.37 13.98 1.23
C LYS A 413 5.21 13.66 0.26
N GLY A 414 4.92 14.59 -0.64
CA GLY A 414 4.05 14.37 -1.80
C GLY A 414 4.83 13.80 -2.99
N ASP A 415 4.14 13.43 -4.07
CA ASP A 415 4.70 12.84 -5.28
C ASP A 415 5.53 11.55 -5.05
N VAL A 416 5.23 10.77 -3.99
CA VAL A 416 5.89 9.49 -3.70
C VAL A 416 5.01 8.55 -2.87
N ASN A 417 5.00 7.26 -3.20
CA ASN A 417 4.53 6.20 -2.30
C ASN A 417 5.75 5.51 -1.66
N TYR A 418 5.90 5.59 -0.34
CA TYR A 418 6.92 4.85 0.39
C TYR A 418 6.44 3.42 0.72
N THR A 419 7.34 2.44 0.65
CA THR A 419 7.02 1.02 0.82
C THR A 419 7.63 0.40 2.08
N GLN A 420 8.90 0.71 2.40
CA GLN A 420 9.65 0.17 3.54
C GLN A 420 10.54 1.25 4.17
N ILE A 421 10.98 1.02 5.41
CA ILE A 421 11.90 1.88 6.16
C ILE A 421 12.91 1.07 6.97
N VAL A 422 14.16 1.53 6.99
CA VAL A 422 15.14 1.18 8.03
C VAL A 422 15.78 2.45 8.58
N VAL A 423 16.16 2.45 9.87
CA VAL A 423 16.73 3.63 10.52
C VAL A 423 18.07 3.26 11.16
N ASP A 424 19.13 3.97 10.77
CA ASP A 424 20.44 3.86 11.43
C ASP A 424 20.70 5.05 12.35
N ARG A 425 21.37 4.83 13.47
CA ARG A 425 21.70 5.86 14.45
C ARG A 425 23.15 6.31 14.24
N ALA A 426 23.32 7.28 13.34
CA ALA A 426 24.62 7.81 12.94
C ALA A 426 25.15 8.81 13.97
N ARG A 427 26.46 8.82 14.18
CA ARG A 427 27.15 9.86 14.97
C ARG A 427 28.02 10.71 14.05
N ALA A 428 27.74 12.01 14.01
CA ALA A 428 28.48 13.02 13.27
C ALA A 428 29.82 13.37 13.97
N LEU A 429 30.67 14.12 13.27
CA LEU A 429 32.04 14.49 13.69
C LEU A 429 32.08 15.37 14.96
N ASP A 430 31.04 16.16 15.18
CA ASP A 430 30.82 16.97 16.39
C ASP A 430 30.37 16.13 17.61
N GLY A 431 30.06 14.84 17.39
CA GLY A 431 29.51 13.92 18.38
C GLY A 431 27.98 13.86 18.42
N THR A 432 27.28 14.73 17.67
CA THR A 432 25.81 14.75 17.59
C THR A 432 25.29 13.46 16.94
N ILE A 433 24.14 12.98 17.43
CA ILE A 433 23.51 11.76 16.96
C ILE A 433 22.33 12.12 16.06
N HIS A 434 22.27 11.52 14.87
CA HIS A 434 21.17 11.64 13.93
C HIS A 434 20.56 10.27 13.62
N ASP A 435 19.25 10.15 13.77
CA ASP A 435 18.50 8.98 13.31
C ASP A 435 18.23 9.14 11.80
N VAL A 436 18.99 8.41 10.99
CA VAL A 436 18.99 8.48 9.52
C VAL A 436 17.97 7.50 8.97
N MET A 437 16.91 8.04 8.38
CA MET A 437 15.83 7.27 7.77
C MET A 437 16.20 6.91 6.32
N PHE A 438 16.29 5.62 6.04
CA PHE A 438 16.37 5.07 4.68
C PHE A 438 14.98 4.57 4.31
N VAL A 439 14.32 5.21 3.34
CA VAL A 439 12.92 4.95 3.00
C VAL A 439 12.78 4.62 1.52
N SER A 440 12.24 3.45 1.20
CA SER A 440 12.14 2.96 -0.18
C SER A 440 10.83 3.34 -0.87
N THR A 441 10.81 3.34 -2.21
CA THR A 441 9.65 3.70 -3.02
C THR A 441 9.05 2.52 -3.81
N ASP A 442 7.82 2.71 -4.29
CA ASP A 442 7.14 1.87 -5.27
C ASP A 442 7.72 1.97 -6.70
N ARG A 443 8.83 2.71 -6.87
CA ARG A 443 9.54 2.91 -8.15
C ARG A 443 11.00 2.45 -8.09
N GLY A 444 11.36 1.60 -7.13
CA GLY A 444 12.70 1.01 -7.04
C GLY A 444 13.81 1.95 -6.55
N ALA A 445 13.44 3.08 -5.94
CA ALA A 445 14.38 4.07 -5.41
C ALA A 445 14.46 4.05 -3.87
N LEU A 446 15.55 4.56 -3.32
CA LEU A 446 15.79 4.71 -1.88
C LEU A 446 16.10 6.18 -1.55
N HIS A 447 15.32 6.79 -0.66
CA HIS A 447 15.60 8.11 -0.10
C HIS A 447 16.38 7.98 1.21
N LYS A 448 17.38 8.85 1.42
CA LYS A 448 18.09 9.00 2.69
C LYS A 448 17.79 10.36 3.31
N ALA A 449 17.18 10.38 4.49
CA ALA A 449 16.68 11.59 5.13
C ALA A 449 17.03 11.69 6.62
N ILE A 450 17.24 12.92 7.09
CA ILE A 450 17.44 13.26 8.50
C ILE A 450 16.53 14.44 8.89
N SER A 451 16.22 14.55 10.19
CA SER A 451 15.67 15.79 10.73
C SER A 451 16.80 16.68 11.26
N LEU A 452 16.72 17.96 10.94
CA LEU A 452 17.65 19.02 11.38
C LEU A 452 16.82 20.17 11.94
N GLU A 453 16.95 20.48 13.22
CA GLU A 453 16.35 21.66 13.87
C GLU A 453 14.81 21.79 13.68
N ASN A 454 14.10 20.66 13.54
CA ASN A 454 12.67 20.48 13.21
C ASN A 454 12.29 20.54 11.72
N ASP A 455 13.21 20.88 10.82
CA ASP A 455 13.05 20.67 9.39
C ASP A 455 13.45 19.23 8.99
N ILE A 456 13.14 18.85 7.74
CA ILE A 456 13.61 17.62 7.11
C ILE A 456 14.57 17.94 5.96
N HIS A 457 15.71 17.26 5.96
CA HIS A 457 16.69 17.26 4.88
C HIS A 457 16.75 15.87 4.25
N ILE A 458 16.34 15.75 2.99
CA ILE A 458 16.56 14.55 2.18
C ILE A 458 17.91 14.71 1.49
N ILE A 459 18.92 14.00 2.00
CA ILE A 459 20.32 14.07 1.57
C ILE A 459 20.44 13.63 0.10
N GLU A 460 19.87 12.46 -0.20
CA GLU A 460 19.98 11.85 -1.52
C GLU A 460 18.84 10.85 -1.80
N GLU A 461 18.62 10.62 -3.09
CA GLU A 461 17.78 9.58 -3.69
C GLU A 461 18.69 8.71 -4.56
N THR A 462 18.55 7.39 -4.48
CA THR A 462 19.33 6.44 -5.29
C THR A 462 18.41 5.47 -5.99
N GLN A 463 18.51 5.37 -7.32
CA GLN A 463 17.75 4.37 -8.09
C GLN A 463 18.38 2.98 -7.92
N LEU A 464 17.84 2.16 -7.02
CA LEU A 464 18.36 0.81 -6.75
C LEU A 464 18.02 -0.17 -7.87
N PHE A 465 16.78 -0.16 -8.35
CA PHE A 465 16.27 -1.09 -9.36
C PHE A 465 16.08 -0.38 -10.72
N GLN A 466 16.74 -0.86 -11.78
CA GLN A 466 16.75 -0.19 -13.10
C GLN A 466 15.44 -0.36 -13.89
N ASP A 467 14.68 -1.40 -13.57
CA ASP A 467 13.33 -1.71 -14.07
C ASP A 467 12.21 -0.94 -13.33
N PHE A 468 12.57 -0.17 -12.29
CA PHE A 468 11.67 0.54 -11.39
C PHE A 468 10.70 -0.38 -10.60
N GLU A 469 11.10 -1.64 -10.36
CA GLU A 469 10.32 -2.57 -9.54
C GLU A 469 10.12 -2.06 -8.09
N PRO A 470 8.93 -2.18 -7.50
CA PRO A 470 8.68 -1.80 -6.10
C PRO A 470 9.58 -2.55 -5.12
N ILE A 471 10.13 -1.84 -4.14
CA ILE A 471 10.91 -2.46 -3.07
C ILE A 471 9.97 -3.06 -2.04
N GLN A 472 10.07 -4.38 -1.83
CA GLN A 472 9.17 -5.21 -1.03
C GLN A 472 9.71 -5.55 0.37
N SER A 473 11.03 -5.53 0.53
CA SER A 473 11.72 -5.78 1.80
C SER A 473 12.97 -4.91 1.87
N LEU A 474 13.27 -4.36 3.05
CA LEU A 474 14.44 -3.51 3.31
C LEU A 474 15.11 -3.92 4.62
N LEU A 475 16.43 -4.14 4.60
CA LEU A 475 17.20 -4.63 5.75
C LEU A 475 18.51 -3.87 5.91
N LEU A 476 18.85 -3.50 7.14
CA LEU A 476 20.08 -2.77 7.50
C LEU A 476 21.07 -3.70 8.21
N SER A 477 22.31 -3.77 7.73
CA SER A 477 23.42 -4.33 8.49
C SER A 477 23.96 -3.31 9.49
N SER A 478 24.11 -3.74 10.74
CA SER A 478 24.61 -2.93 11.87
C SER A 478 26.09 -3.19 12.19
N LYS A 479 26.69 -4.22 11.58
CA LYS A 479 28.09 -4.62 11.79
C LYS A 479 29.07 -3.45 11.63
N LYS A 480 29.99 -3.33 12.58
CA LYS A 480 31.04 -2.29 12.57
C LYS A 480 31.97 -2.45 11.36
N GLY A 481 32.39 -1.32 10.78
CA GLY A 481 33.27 -1.25 9.61
C GLY A 481 32.53 -0.92 8.31
N ARG A 482 31.61 -1.78 7.85
CA ARG A 482 30.87 -1.56 6.59
C ARG A 482 29.37 -1.87 6.74
N LYS A 483 28.59 -0.84 7.07
CA LYS A 483 27.13 -0.91 7.05
C LYS A 483 26.60 -0.87 5.61
N PHE A 484 25.62 -1.72 5.34
CA PHE A 484 24.90 -1.81 4.07
C PHE A 484 23.40 -1.82 4.29
N VAL A 485 22.66 -1.33 3.30
CA VAL A 485 21.22 -1.52 3.16
C VAL A 485 20.99 -2.52 2.03
N TYR A 486 20.21 -3.56 2.30
CA TYR A 486 19.77 -4.57 1.33
C TYR A 486 18.30 -4.33 1.02
N ALA A 487 17.96 -4.29 -0.27
CA ALA A 487 16.59 -4.08 -0.76
C ALA A 487 16.17 -5.24 -1.67
N GLY A 488 15.02 -5.85 -1.41
CA GLY A 488 14.46 -6.95 -2.20
C GLY A 488 13.25 -6.49 -3.04
N SER A 489 13.12 -7.02 -4.25
CA SER A 489 12.00 -6.74 -5.18
C SER A 489 11.51 -8.02 -5.90
N ASN A 490 10.64 -7.87 -6.90
CA ASN A 490 10.29 -8.99 -7.77
C ASN A 490 11.47 -9.48 -8.63
N SER A 491 12.40 -8.61 -9.02
CA SER A 491 13.47 -8.91 -9.99
C SER A 491 14.81 -9.30 -9.35
N GLY A 492 15.11 -8.88 -8.12
CA GLY A 492 16.36 -9.25 -7.45
C GLY A 492 16.51 -8.67 -6.05
N VAL A 493 17.75 -8.70 -5.56
CA VAL A 493 18.20 -8.01 -4.35
C VAL A 493 19.32 -7.04 -4.72
N VAL A 494 19.30 -5.83 -4.14
CA VAL A 494 20.33 -4.79 -4.30
C VAL A 494 20.96 -4.48 -2.94
N GLN A 495 22.29 -4.41 -2.90
CA GLN A 495 23.09 -3.98 -1.76
C GLN A 495 23.66 -2.58 -2.05
N ALA A 496 23.36 -1.62 -1.18
CA ALA A 496 23.86 -0.26 -1.21
C ALA A 496 24.64 0.07 0.08
N PRO A 497 25.75 0.85 0.02
CA PRO A 497 26.36 1.41 1.21
C PRO A 497 25.47 2.52 1.82
N VAL A 498 25.61 2.78 3.12
CA VAL A 498 24.84 3.84 3.83
C VAL A 498 25.13 5.27 3.33
N ALA A 499 26.24 5.48 2.62
CA ALA A 499 26.58 6.76 1.98
C ALA A 499 27.57 6.61 0.82
N PHE A 500 27.52 7.56 -0.12
CA PHE A 500 28.41 7.62 -1.29
C PHE A 500 29.47 8.73 -1.16
N CYS A 501 30.04 8.95 0.03
CA CYS A 501 30.89 10.12 0.35
C CYS A 501 31.96 10.46 -0.72
N GLY A 502 32.65 9.45 -1.27
CA GLY A 502 33.66 9.62 -2.33
C GLY A 502 33.13 10.15 -3.68
N LYS A 503 31.83 10.47 -3.80
CA LYS A 503 31.25 11.21 -4.92
C LYS A 503 31.33 12.73 -4.75
N HIS A 504 31.59 13.24 -3.55
CA HIS A 504 31.80 14.66 -3.32
C HIS A 504 33.28 15.01 -3.59
N SER A 505 33.53 15.66 -4.72
CA SER A 505 34.87 15.98 -5.23
C SER A 505 35.55 17.18 -4.57
N THR A 506 34.80 18.00 -3.83
CA THR A 506 35.27 19.20 -3.14
C THR A 506 34.91 19.15 -1.66
N CYS A 507 35.55 20.01 -0.85
CA CYS A 507 35.18 20.13 0.56
C CYS A 507 33.77 20.71 0.69
N GLU A 508 33.46 21.67 -0.17
CA GLU A 508 32.21 22.42 -0.25
C GLU A 508 31.05 21.49 -0.59
N ASP A 509 31.17 20.63 -1.62
CA ASP A 509 30.15 19.63 -1.96
C ASP A 509 29.95 18.59 -0.85
N CYS A 510 31.02 18.23 -0.14
CA CYS A 510 31.02 17.26 0.97
C CYS A 510 30.30 17.84 2.21
N VAL A 511 30.58 19.09 2.57
CA VAL A 511 29.89 19.81 3.65
C VAL A 511 28.43 20.10 3.30
N LEU A 512 28.16 20.60 2.09
CA LEU A 512 26.81 20.95 1.64
C LEU A 512 25.87 19.74 1.53
N ALA A 513 26.42 18.52 1.40
CA ALA A 513 25.65 17.28 1.48
C ALA A 513 24.88 17.16 2.81
N ARG A 514 25.46 17.67 3.91
CA ARG A 514 24.93 17.54 5.29
C ARG A 514 24.56 16.08 5.61
N ASP A 515 25.47 15.19 5.25
CA ASP A 515 25.38 13.75 5.48
C ASP A 515 26.21 13.39 6.73
N PRO A 516 25.61 12.85 7.81
CA PRO A 516 26.33 12.56 9.04
C PRO A 516 27.41 11.48 8.85
N TYR A 517 27.36 10.67 7.80
CA TYR A 517 28.40 9.69 7.50
C TYR A 517 29.65 10.28 6.84
N CYS A 518 29.56 11.47 6.23
CA CYS A 518 30.59 11.98 5.31
C CYS A 518 31.31 13.22 5.88
N ALA A 519 32.64 13.19 5.84
CA ALA A 519 33.49 14.32 6.21
C ALA A 519 34.62 14.52 5.19
N TRP A 520 35.04 15.76 4.97
CA TRP A 520 36.18 16.06 4.12
C TRP A 520 37.49 15.82 4.87
N SER A 521 38.46 15.19 4.19
CA SER A 521 39.82 15.01 4.70
C SER A 521 40.81 15.85 3.88
N PRO A 522 41.32 16.98 4.42
CA PRO A 522 42.34 17.80 3.75
C PRO A 522 43.66 17.07 3.48
N ALA A 523 43.95 15.99 4.23
CA ALA A 523 45.19 15.22 4.10
C ALA A 523 45.23 14.35 2.83
N VAL A 524 44.09 13.77 2.43
CA VAL A 524 43.95 13.01 1.16
C VAL A 524 43.22 13.79 0.06
N ALA A 525 42.75 15.01 0.36
CA ALA A 525 41.96 15.87 -0.51
C ALA A 525 40.73 15.15 -1.11
N ALA A 526 39.97 14.46 -0.25
CA ALA A 526 38.77 13.71 -0.62
C ALA A 526 37.73 13.69 0.51
N CYS A 527 36.46 13.53 0.14
CA CYS A 527 35.37 13.26 1.07
C CYS A 527 35.33 11.77 1.45
N VAL A 528 35.37 11.46 2.75
CA VAL A 528 35.54 10.12 3.31
C VAL A 528 34.40 9.75 4.26
N ALA A 529 34.15 8.45 4.44
CA ALA A 529 33.12 7.94 5.35
C ALA A 529 33.68 7.79 6.78
N LEU A 530 33.11 8.49 7.76
CA LEU A 530 33.57 8.54 9.15
C LEU A 530 33.66 7.17 9.83
N HIS A 531 32.80 6.23 9.47
CA HIS A 531 32.80 4.88 10.03
C HIS A 531 33.85 3.94 9.41
N GLN A 532 34.67 4.43 8.48
CA GLN A 532 35.71 3.68 7.75
C GLN A 532 37.11 4.31 7.87
N THR A 533 37.29 5.37 8.67
CA THR A 533 38.59 6.04 8.83
C THR A 533 39.36 5.51 10.04
N ASP A 534 40.31 4.62 9.81
CA ASP A 534 41.28 4.14 10.81
C ASP A 534 42.33 5.23 11.13
N GLY A 535 41.94 6.26 11.87
CA GLY A 535 42.83 7.34 12.27
C GLY A 535 42.19 8.35 13.23
N PRO A 536 42.99 9.21 13.89
CA PRO A 536 42.46 10.26 14.75
C PRO A 536 41.70 11.29 13.92
N SER A 537 40.45 11.60 14.29
CA SER A 537 39.54 12.52 13.57
C SER A 537 40.00 14.00 13.51
N ARG A 538 41.22 14.30 13.97
CA ARG A 538 41.81 15.64 14.04
C ARG A 538 42.08 16.17 12.63
N GLY A 539 41.33 17.19 12.24
CA GLY A 539 41.48 17.85 10.93
C GLY A 539 40.55 17.33 9.83
N LEU A 540 39.61 16.44 10.14
CA LEU A 540 38.43 16.24 9.30
C LEU A 540 37.51 17.46 9.38
N ILE A 541 36.72 17.71 8.33
CA ILE A 541 35.79 18.84 8.24
C ILE A 541 34.38 18.30 7.90
N GLN A 542 33.40 18.56 8.76
CA GLN A 542 31.98 18.26 8.54
C GLN A 542 31.17 19.31 9.30
N GLU A 543 30.21 19.95 8.63
CA GLU A 543 29.34 20.98 9.22
C GLU A 543 27.89 20.64 8.87
N MET A 544 27.14 20.06 9.82
CA MET A 544 25.75 19.62 9.60
C MET A 544 24.78 20.78 9.34
N ASN A 545 25.18 22.01 9.69
CA ASN A 545 24.50 23.25 9.32
C ASN A 545 24.70 23.63 7.84
N GLY A 546 25.68 23.02 7.14
CA GLY A 546 26.03 23.25 5.73
C GLY A 546 26.94 24.44 5.45
N ASP A 547 27.59 25.01 6.46
CA ASP A 547 28.48 26.17 6.30
C ASP A 547 29.88 25.77 5.81
N ALA A 548 30.08 25.85 4.50
CA ALA A 548 31.35 25.51 3.85
C ALA A 548 32.49 26.54 4.09
N SER A 549 32.31 27.58 4.92
CA SER A 549 33.38 28.56 5.20
C SER A 549 34.57 28.00 6.00
N THR A 550 34.45 26.79 6.54
CA THR A 550 35.55 26.03 7.16
C THR A 550 36.45 25.33 6.13
N CYS A 551 36.04 25.26 4.86
CA CYS A 551 36.82 24.62 3.80
C CYS A 551 38.05 25.45 3.38
N PRO A 552 39.22 24.81 3.16
CA PRO A 552 40.44 25.53 2.77
C PRO A 552 40.45 25.92 1.28
N ASP A 553 40.57 27.21 0.99
CA ASP A 553 40.71 27.76 -0.36
C ASP A 553 41.82 27.06 -1.18
N LYS A 554 41.41 26.16 -2.08
CA LYS A 554 42.31 25.47 -3.03
C LYS A 554 41.70 25.36 -4.42
N ILE A 555 41.47 26.53 -5.03
CA ILE A 555 41.16 26.60 -6.47
C ILE A 555 42.40 26.16 -7.27
N LYS A 556 42.50 24.88 -7.62
CA LYS A 556 43.22 24.48 -8.84
C LYS A 556 42.43 25.06 -10.00
N GLU A 557 42.91 26.15 -10.59
CA GLU A 557 42.19 26.86 -11.66
C GLU A 557 42.21 26.07 -12.98
N SER A 558 41.44 24.99 -13.07
CA SER A 558 41.25 24.21 -14.29
C SER A 558 40.33 24.96 -15.26
N TYR A 559 40.90 25.92 -15.98
CA TYR A 559 40.25 26.60 -17.09
C TYR A 559 40.00 25.63 -18.25
N LEU A 560 38.73 25.39 -18.57
CA LEU A 560 38.34 24.65 -19.77
C LEU A 560 38.46 25.59 -20.98
N GLN A 561 39.47 25.39 -21.82
CA GLN A 561 39.67 26.19 -23.05
C GLN A 561 38.79 25.67 -24.19
N HIS A 562 38.17 26.58 -24.93
CA HIS A 562 37.32 26.27 -26.09
C HIS A 562 37.61 27.21 -27.25
N PHE A 563 37.90 26.66 -28.43
CA PHE A 563 38.15 27.41 -29.65
C PHE A 563 37.01 27.20 -30.65
N PHE A 564 36.30 28.27 -31.02
CA PHE A 564 35.18 28.21 -31.96
C PHE A 564 35.41 29.11 -33.18
N LYS A 565 34.63 28.93 -34.24
CA LYS A 565 34.67 29.77 -35.44
C LYS A 565 33.72 30.96 -35.30
N HIS A 566 34.10 32.12 -35.83
CA HIS A 566 33.20 33.27 -35.98
C HIS A 566 31.90 32.87 -36.72
N GLY A 567 30.75 33.39 -36.28
CA GLY A 567 29.41 33.04 -36.74
C GLY A 567 28.89 31.68 -36.22
N GLY A 568 29.71 30.91 -35.51
CA GLY A 568 29.34 29.62 -34.93
C GLY A 568 28.41 29.73 -33.71
N THR A 569 28.20 28.59 -33.05
CA THR A 569 27.50 28.49 -31.75
C THR A 569 28.38 27.68 -30.80
N ALA A 570 28.49 28.12 -29.54
CA ALA A 570 29.20 27.41 -28.48
C ALA A 570 28.22 26.80 -27.47
N GLU A 571 28.52 25.60 -26.97
CA GLU A 571 27.89 25.03 -25.78
C GLU A 571 28.93 24.94 -24.65
N LEU A 572 28.73 25.68 -23.57
CA LEU A 572 29.55 25.62 -22.37
C LEU A 572 28.81 24.77 -21.31
N LYS A 573 29.36 23.60 -21.00
CA LYS A 573 28.72 22.60 -20.14
C LYS A 573 28.99 22.88 -18.66
N CYS A 574 27.96 22.80 -17.82
CA CYS A 574 28.11 22.93 -16.37
C CYS A 574 27.34 21.83 -15.63
N SER A 575 28.05 21.08 -14.78
CA SER A 575 27.50 19.94 -14.06
C SER A 575 27.36 20.25 -12.57
N GLN A 576 26.16 20.65 -12.15
CA GLN A 576 25.79 20.73 -10.74
C GLN A 576 24.88 19.54 -10.37
N LYS A 577 25.23 18.81 -9.30
CA LYS A 577 24.50 17.64 -8.80
C LYS A 577 23.35 17.95 -7.84
N SER A 578 23.40 19.08 -7.14
CA SER A 578 22.32 19.51 -6.25
C SER A 578 21.07 19.93 -7.03
N ASN A 579 19.96 19.25 -6.78
CA ASN A 579 18.60 19.56 -7.26
C ASN A 579 18.02 20.83 -6.60
N LEU A 580 18.55 21.23 -5.44
CA LEU A 580 18.15 22.43 -4.70
C LEU A 580 18.93 23.68 -5.11
N ALA A 581 20.01 23.52 -5.88
CA ALA A 581 20.86 24.61 -6.32
C ALA A 581 20.47 25.18 -7.68
N ARG A 582 20.65 26.49 -7.86
CA ARG A 582 20.46 27.21 -9.12
C ARG A 582 21.79 27.44 -9.81
N VAL A 583 21.90 27.04 -11.07
CA VAL A 583 23.03 27.42 -11.93
C VAL A 583 22.91 28.90 -12.35
N VAL A 584 23.99 29.66 -12.19
CA VAL A 584 24.12 31.07 -12.57
C VAL A 584 25.41 31.25 -13.36
N TRP A 585 25.32 31.78 -14.58
CA TRP A 585 26.48 32.09 -15.41
C TRP A 585 26.94 33.53 -15.18
N LYS A 586 28.26 33.76 -15.21
CA LYS A 586 28.89 35.08 -15.28
C LYS A 586 29.81 35.20 -16.49
N PHE A 587 29.94 36.40 -17.03
CA PHE A 587 30.89 36.79 -18.08
C PHE A 587 31.35 38.21 -17.78
N GLN A 588 32.65 38.51 -17.95
CA GLN A 588 33.24 39.83 -17.63
C GLN A 588 32.83 40.34 -16.21
N ASN A 589 32.82 39.43 -15.23
CA ASN A 589 32.34 39.62 -13.85
C ASN A 589 30.84 39.95 -13.65
N GLY A 590 30.10 40.33 -14.70
CA GLY A 590 28.65 40.50 -14.68
C GLY A 590 27.89 39.17 -14.67
N VAL A 591 26.69 39.15 -14.07
CA VAL A 591 25.78 37.99 -14.16
C VAL A 591 25.11 37.98 -15.53
N LEU A 592 25.24 36.85 -16.23
CA LEU A 592 24.75 36.69 -17.59
C LEU A 592 23.24 36.40 -17.58
N LYS A 593 22.48 37.18 -18.35
CA LYS A 593 21.10 36.86 -18.70
C LYS A 593 21.08 35.95 -19.92
N ALA A 594 20.74 34.68 -19.72
CA ALA A 594 20.69 33.69 -20.79
C ALA A 594 19.39 33.79 -21.62
N GLU A 595 19.19 34.95 -22.25
CA GLU A 595 17.99 35.34 -23.00
C GLU A 595 18.25 35.29 -24.53
N SER A 596 17.24 34.87 -25.29
CA SER A 596 17.30 34.79 -26.76
C SER A 596 17.26 36.18 -27.40
N PRO A 597 17.89 36.39 -28.59
CA PRO A 597 18.49 35.39 -29.47
C PRO A 597 19.97 35.08 -29.18
N LYS A 598 20.64 35.81 -28.28
CA LYS A 598 22.10 35.69 -28.12
C LYS A 598 22.51 34.49 -27.26
N TYR A 599 21.74 34.19 -26.23
CA TYR A 599 22.04 33.14 -25.26
C TYR A 599 20.83 32.21 -25.03
N SER A 600 21.07 31.00 -24.52
CA SER A 600 20.03 30.09 -24.03
C SER A 600 20.61 29.08 -23.03
N LEU A 601 19.76 28.37 -22.29
CA LEU A 601 20.17 27.31 -21.36
C LEU A 601 19.62 25.94 -21.78
N VAL A 602 20.52 25.03 -22.20
CA VAL A 602 20.18 23.62 -22.45
C VAL A 602 20.10 22.88 -21.11
N GLY A 603 19.03 22.11 -20.91
CA GLY A 603 18.79 21.37 -19.67
C GLY A 603 18.74 22.23 -18.40
N ARG A 604 18.48 23.56 -18.55
CA ARG A 604 18.59 24.58 -17.49
C ARG A 604 19.99 24.72 -16.84
N LYS A 605 21.06 24.14 -17.44
CA LYS A 605 22.42 24.15 -16.87
C LYS A 605 23.50 24.62 -17.85
N ASN A 606 23.54 24.08 -19.07
CA ASN A 606 24.59 24.40 -20.06
C ASN A 606 24.25 25.70 -20.80
N LEU A 607 25.23 26.58 -20.98
CA LEU A 607 25.04 27.84 -21.71
C LEU A 607 25.29 27.64 -23.20
N LEU A 608 24.28 27.95 -24.02
CA LEU A 608 24.46 28.19 -25.46
C LEU A 608 24.77 29.66 -25.71
N ILE A 609 25.74 29.91 -26.59
CA ILE A 609 26.10 31.23 -27.11
C ILE A 609 25.97 31.18 -28.63
N PHE A 610 25.00 31.89 -29.19
CA PHE A 610 24.72 31.90 -30.64
C PHE A 610 25.46 33.03 -31.35
N ASN A 611 25.68 32.85 -32.66
CA ASN A 611 26.32 33.82 -33.57
C ASN A 611 27.59 34.44 -32.95
N LEU A 612 28.60 33.60 -32.76
CA LEU A 612 29.86 33.95 -32.09
C LEU A 612 30.62 35.07 -32.81
N SER A 613 31.02 36.07 -32.04
CA SER A 613 31.75 37.27 -32.45
C SER A 613 33.00 37.43 -31.57
N GLU A 614 33.96 38.26 -31.99
CA GLU A 614 35.19 38.46 -31.21
C GLU A 614 34.91 38.95 -29.77
N GLY A 615 33.88 39.78 -29.58
CA GLY A 615 33.44 40.28 -28.28
C GLY A 615 32.79 39.26 -27.33
N ASP A 616 32.50 38.04 -27.80
CA ASP A 616 32.14 36.91 -26.94
C ASP A 616 33.37 36.23 -26.32
N SER A 617 34.59 36.53 -26.78
CA SER A 617 35.80 35.89 -26.26
C SER A 617 36.10 36.33 -24.83
N GLY A 618 36.59 35.41 -23.99
CA GLY A 618 36.94 35.67 -22.60
C GLY A 618 36.51 34.58 -21.63
N VAL A 619 36.47 34.92 -20.33
CA VAL A 619 36.19 33.96 -19.26
C VAL A 619 34.70 33.95 -18.90
N TYR A 620 34.06 32.80 -19.12
CA TYR A 620 32.73 32.47 -18.60
C TYR A 620 32.88 31.63 -17.33
N GLN A 621 32.11 31.96 -16.29
CA GLN A 621 32.09 31.22 -15.03
C GLN A 621 30.71 30.62 -14.82
N CYS A 622 30.64 29.32 -14.52
CA CYS A 622 29.43 28.72 -13.97
C CYS A 622 29.50 28.71 -12.46
N LEU A 623 28.48 29.26 -11.79
CA LEU A 623 28.30 29.21 -10.36
C LEU A 623 27.06 28.38 -10.02
N SER A 624 27.09 27.71 -8.87
CA SER A 624 25.96 27.04 -8.26
C SER A 624 25.58 27.77 -6.98
N GLU A 625 24.34 28.27 -6.90
CA GLU A 625 23.81 28.95 -5.73
C GLU A 625 22.78 28.06 -5.02
N GLU A 626 23.10 27.57 -3.83
CA GLU A 626 22.18 26.79 -2.99
C GLU A 626 21.75 27.61 -1.77
N ARG A 627 20.48 27.51 -1.37
CA ARG A 627 20.01 28.10 -0.12
C ARG A 627 20.10 27.09 1.01
N VAL A 628 20.84 27.46 2.06
CA VAL A 628 21.02 26.64 3.25
C VAL A 628 20.58 27.48 4.45
N LYS A 629 19.44 27.11 5.05
CA LYS A 629 18.68 27.96 5.99
C LYS A 629 18.48 29.36 5.38
N ASN A 630 18.91 30.40 6.10
CA ASN A 630 18.81 31.80 5.67
C ASN A 630 20.05 32.32 4.89
N LYS A 631 21.06 31.47 4.63
CA LYS A 631 22.23 31.83 3.81
C LYS A 631 22.04 31.34 2.37
N THR A 632 22.57 32.08 1.40
CA THR A 632 22.80 31.57 0.03
C THR A 632 24.29 31.32 -0.12
N ILE A 633 24.67 30.11 -0.49
CA ILE A 633 26.06 29.69 -0.68
C ILE A 633 26.29 29.53 -2.18
N SER A 634 27.23 30.30 -2.73
CA SER A 634 27.50 30.39 -4.17
C SER A 634 28.90 29.86 -4.49
N GLN A 635 29.00 28.62 -4.98
CA GLN A 635 30.27 27.97 -5.35
C GLN A 635 30.56 28.11 -6.86
N VAL A 636 31.84 28.23 -7.26
CA VAL A 636 32.24 28.24 -8.68
C VAL A 636 32.42 26.80 -9.16
N VAL A 637 31.54 26.33 -10.03
CA VAL A 637 31.50 24.94 -10.52
C VAL A 637 32.46 24.74 -11.71
N ALA A 638 32.61 25.76 -12.57
CA ALA A 638 33.49 25.70 -13.73
C ALA A 638 33.94 27.08 -14.20
N LYS A 639 35.15 27.17 -14.76
CA LYS A 639 35.65 28.32 -15.52
C LYS A 639 35.96 27.89 -16.96
N HIS A 640 35.38 28.57 -17.93
CA HIS A 640 35.56 28.33 -19.36
C HIS A 640 36.25 29.54 -20.00
N VAL A 641 37.26 29.30 -20.84
CA VAL A 641 37.88 30.33 -21.68
C VAL A 641 37.39 30.13 -23.10
N LEU A 642 36.71 31.12 -23.65
CA LEU A 642 36.20 31.13 -25.01
C LEU A 642 37.12 31.96 -25.90
N GLU A 643 37.59 31.38 -27.00
CA GLU A 643 38.28 32.09 -28.07
C GLU A 643 37.57 31.90 -29.41
N VAL A 644 37.17 33.01 -30.04
CA VAL A 644 36.53 33.02 -31.36
C VAL A 644 37.57 33.29 -32.44
N LYS A 645 37.90 32.27 -33.23
CA LYS A 645 38.85 32.37 -34.34
C LYS A 645 38.17 32.88 -35.60
N THR A 646 38.59 34.04 -36.07
CA THR A 646 38.29 34.56 -37.42
C THR A 646 39.16 33.84 -38.45
N VAL A 647 38.57 33.47 -39.59
CA VAL A 647 39.30 32.83 -40.70
C VAL A 647 39.81 33.95 -41.62
N PRO A 648 41.14 34.06 -41.87
CA PRO A 648 41.67 35.04 -42.80
C PRO A 648 41.08 34.84 -44.19
N ARG A 649 40.49 35.90 -44.76
CA ARG A 649 39.82 35.85 -46.05
C ARG A 649 40.86 35.99 -47.17
N THR A 650 41.48 34.88 -47.58
CA THR A 650 42.48 34.85 -48.65
C THR A 650 41.92 35.51 -49.92
N THR A 651 42.54 36.61 -50.35
CA THR A 651 42.10 37.38 -51.51
C THR A 651 42.44 36.64 -52.81
N VAL A 652 41.47 35.92 -53.36
CA VAL A 652 41.57 35.33 -54.70
C VAL A 652 41.37 36.44 -55.74
N ALA A 653 42.38 36.65 -56.59
CA ALA A 653 42.29 37.56 -57.72
C ALA A 653 41.70 36.85 -58.96
N SER A 654 40.83 37.55 -59.70
CA SER A 654 40.49 37.28 -61.10
C SER A 654 41.63 37.78 -62.02
N THR A 655 41.89 37.30 -63.25
CA THR A 655 41.22 36.32 -64.15
C THR A 655 42.34 35.55 -64.93
N SER A 656 42.24 34.94 -66.13
CA SER A 656 41.32 34.89 -67.29
C SER A 656 41.39 33.50 -68.00
N PRO A 657 40.54 33.17 -68.99
CA PRO A 657 40.42 31.80 -69.51
C PRO A 657 41.05 31.53 -70.89
N ALA A 658 41.45 30.28 -71.13
CA ALA A 658 41.48 29.63 -72.44
C ALA A 658 41.48 28.09 -72.27
N ALA A 659 41.07 27.33 -73.29
CA ALA A 659 40.98 25.86 -73.25
C ALA A 659 41.68 25.21 -74.45
N ARG A 660 42.18 23.97 -74.29
CA ARG A 660 42.10 22.91 -75.31
C ARG A 660 42.46 21.50 -74.78
N THR A 661 42.31 20.51 -75.66
CA THR A 661 42.04 19.09 -75.39
C THR A 661 43.25 18.14 -75.47
N GLU A 662 43.04 16.92 -74.93
CA GLU A 662 43.64 15.62 -75.33
C GLU A 662 45.16 15.39 -75.12
N GLY A 663 45.61 14.12 -75.07
CA GLY A 663 47.05 13.86 -75.26
C GLY A 663 47.74 12.53 -74.89
N SER A 664 47.15 11.58 -74.14
CA SER A 664 47.60 10.16 -74.03
C SER A 664 49.09 9.79 -73.73
N ARG A 665 49.32 9.12 -72.58
CA ARG A 665 50.18 7.90 -72.40
C ARG A 665 51.69 7.91 -72.79
N ILE A 666 52.58 7.51 -71.85
CA ILE A 666 53.62 6.44 -71.99
C ILE A 666 54.39 6.20 -70.68
N THR A 667 54.74 4.94 -70.38
CA THR A 667 55.69 4.48 -69.34
C THR A 667 56.83 3.68 -70.00
N PRO A 668 58.05 3.57 -69.42
CA PRO A 668 58.56 2.21 -69.10
C PRO A 668 59.67 2.06 -68.01
N ARG A 669 59.68 0.86 -67.35
CA ARG A 669 60.83 0.01 -66.91
C ARG A 669 61.84 0.53 -65.82
N VAL A 670 62.64 -0.24 -65.04
CA VAL A 670 62.83 -1.68 -64.61
C VAL A 670 64.33 -2.11 -64.72
N SER A 671 65.01 -2.82 -63.78
CA SER A 671 64.88 -3.08 -62.31
C SER A 671 66.17 -3.80 -61.78
N VAL A 672 66.09 -4.60 -60.68
CA VAL A 672 67.02 -5.67 -60.19
C VAL A 672 68.10 -5.37 -59.11
N GLY A 673 67.86 -5.89 -57.88
CA GLY A 673 68.79 -6.65 -56.99
C GLY A 673 70.03 -5.99 -56.33
N PRO A 674 70.75 -6.68 -55.40
CA PRO A 674 70.49 -7.99 -54.75
C PRO A 674 70.53 -7.99 -53.18
N THR A 675 70.44 -9.18 -52.56
CA THR A 675 70.51 -9.54 -51.11
C THR A 675 71.91 -10.15 -50.73
N PRO A 676 72.24 -10.74 -49.53
CA PRO A 676 71.43 -11.21 -48.36
C PRO A 676 72.06 -11.05 -46.93
N VAL A 677 71.46 -11.66 -45.87
CA VAL A 677 72.09 -12.55 -44.83
C VAL A 677 71.15 -12.88 -43.61
N SER A 678 71.02 -14.18 -43.25
CA SER A 678 70.57 -14.88 -41.98
C SER A 678 69.48 -14.28 -41.02
N PHE A 679 68.32 -14.90 -40.70
CA PHE A 679 67.98 -16.16 -39.94
C PHE A 679 67.72 -15.95 -38.41
N PRO A 680 67.01 -16.85 -37.64
CA PRO A 680 66.23 -18.07 -37.99
C PRO A 680 64.83 -18.32 -37.32
N GLN A 681 63.94 -19.00 -38.08
CA GLN A 681 63.10 -20.18 -37.70
C GLN A 681 61.79 -20.14 -36.84
N THR A 682 61.03 -21.24 -36.98
CA THR A 682 59.60 -21.53 -36.64
C THR A 682 59.51 -22.87 -35.84
N PRO A 683 58.44 -23.73 -35.72
CA PRO A 683 57.21 -24.04 -36.52
C PRO A 683 55.90 -23.67 -35.75
N ALA A 684 54.67 -24.23 -35.85
CA ALA A 684 53.98 -25.42 -36.42
C ALA A 684 52.44 -25.10 -36.47
N VAL A 685 51.41 -25.84 -36.94
CA VAL A 685 51.10 -27.04 -37.78
C VAL A 685 49.57 -26.86 -38.12
N ARG A 686 48.99 -27.02 -39.32
CA ARG A 686 48.83 -28.16 -40.29
C ARG A 686 47.73 -29.18 -39.88
N LEU A 687 46.94 -29.83 -40.77
CA LEU A 687 47.13 -30.17 -42.20
C LEU A 687 45.79 -30.44 -43.00
N THR A 688 45.68 -29.92 -44.25
CA THR A 688 45.06 -30.43 -45.53
C THR A 688 43.66 -31.11 -45.71
N THR A 689 43.18 -31.01 -46.97
CA THR A 689 42.10 -31.74 -47.73
C THR A 689 42.62 -33.05 -48.42
N PRO A 690 42.00 -33.76 -49.42
CA PRO A 690 40.70 -33.63 -50.16
C PRO A 690 39.89 -34.93 -50.57
N GLY A 691 38.60 -34.76 -50.96
CA GLY A 691 37.92 -35.33 -52.17
C GLY A 691 37.41 -36.81 -52.29
N ALA A 692 36.11 -37.01 -52.66
CA ALA A 692 35.51 -38.15 -53.42
C ALA A 692 33.98 -37.94 -53.69
N VAL A 693 33.38 -38.60 -54.72
CA VAL A 693 32.01 -38.38 -55.34
C VAL A 693 31.63 -39.63 -56.19
N PRO A 694 30.36 -40.02 -56.58
CA PRO A 694 28.94 -39.70 -56.23
C PRO A 694 28.21 -40.99 -55.68
N PRO A 695 27.02 -41.52 -56.12
CA PRO A 695 25.66 -41.05 -56.58
C PRO A 695 24.49 -41.74 -55.76
N PRO A 696 23.22 -41.97 -56.21
CA PRO A 696 22.36 -41.34 -57.25
C PRO A 696 20.94 -40.86 -56.79
N SER A 697 20.24 -40.20 -57.74
CA SER A 697 18.77 -40.13 -57.97
C SER A 697 18.06 -38.76 -57.83
N SER A 698 17.24 -38.46 -58.85
CA SER A 698 16.33 -37.31 -59.03
C SER A 698 15.03 -37.84 -59.66
N PRO A 699 13.93 -37.07 -59.86
CA PRO A 699 13.80 -36.30 -61.13
C PRO A 699 12.80 -35.09 -61.17
N VAL A 700 12.78 -34.39 -62.33
CA VAL A 700 11.74 -33.47 -62.89
C VAL A 700 11.52 -32.08 -62.23
N ALA A 701 11.03 -31.13 -63.05
CA ALA A 701 10.72 -29.70 -62.78
C ALA A 701 9.23 -29.42 -63.17
N PRO A 702 8.69 -28.23 -63.60
CA PRO A 702 9.30 -26.90 -63.88
C PRO A 702 8.49 -25.62 -63.45
N THR A 703 9.11 -24.44 -63.68
CA THR A 703 8.48 -23.09 -63.92
C THR A 703 7.73 -22.37 -62.77
N SER A 704 7.69 -21.01 -62.67
CA SER A 704 8.20 -19.90 -63.53
C SER A 704 8.24 -18.52 -62.82
N THR A 705 9.16 -17.61 -63.24
CA THR A 705 9.04 -16.10 -63.32
C THR A 705 8.79 -15.25 -62.05
N SER A 706 9.10 -13.94 -61.94
CA SER A 706 10.04 -13.01 -62.64
C SER A 706 10.11 -11.63 -61.92
N CYS A 707 11.21 -10.88 -62.10
CA CYS A 707 11.45 -9.42 -61.98
C CYS A 707 10.92 -8.50 -60.82
N GLU A 708 11.79 -7.55 -60.45
CA GLU A 708 11.50 -6.21 -59.86
C GLU A 708 10.60 -5.34 -60.79
N PRO A 709 9.90 -4.25 -60.35
CA PRO A 709 10.56 -3.06 -59.74
C PRO A 709 9.72 -2.07 -58.86
N LYS A 710 10.41 -1.02 -58.34
CA LYS A 710 9.98 0.39 -58.07
C LYS A 710 8.64 0.71 -57.35
N ILE A 711 8.74 1.59 -56.35
CA ILE A 711 7.73 2.63 -56.02
C ILE A 711 8.41 4.01 -55.99
N VAL A 712 7.68 5.10 -56.29
CA VAL A 712 8.19 6.45 -56.56
C VAL A 712 7.59 7.51 -55.61
N ILE A 713 8.35 8.57 -55.33
CA ILE A 713 7.98 9.73 -54.49
C ILE A 713 7.03 10.69 -55.24
N ASN A 714 6.04 11.29 -54.56
CA ASN A 714 5.31 12.47 -55.06
C ASN A 714 4.88 13.47 -53.94
N THR A 715 5.87 14.25 -53.52
CA THR A 715 5.95 15.71 -53.25
C THR A 715 4.69 16.63 -53.23
N VAL A 716 4.82 17.77 -52.49
CA VAL A 716 4.08 19.09 -52.56
C VAL A 716 2.85 19.24 -51.62
N PRO A 717 2.54 20.43 -51.01
CA PRO A 717 3.18 21.77 -51.07
C PRO A 717 3.69 22.37 -49.72
N GLN A 718 4.30 23.56 -49.83
CA GLN A 718 4.69 24.50 -48.76
C GLN A 718 4.02 25.86 -49.02
N VAL A 719 3.49 26.55 -47.99
CA VAL A 719 2.90 27.91 -48.11
C VAL A 719 3.36 28.82 -46.94
N HIS A 720 3.21 30.15 -47.10
CA HIS A 720 3.96 31.18 -46.38
C HIS A 720 3.37 31.68 -45.04
N SER A 721 4.32 32.15 -44.20
CA SER A 721 4.24 33.22 -43.19
C SER A 721 3.10 34.25 -43.32
N GLU A 722 2.54 34.66 -42.18
CA GLU A 722 2.09 36.04 -41.95
C GLU A 722 2.43 36.53 -40.53
N LYS A 723 2.32 37.85 -40.28
CA LYS A 723 2.77 38.54 -39.04
C LYS A 723 1.62 39.26 -38.33
N THR A 724 1.62 39.24 -37.01
CA THR A 724 1.09 40.33 -36.15
C THR A 724 1.87 40.31 -34.83
N LEU A 725 2.73 41.27 -34.50
CA LEU A 725 2.58 42.73 -34.25
C LEU A 725 2.42 43.01 -32.73
N TYR A 726 3.40 43.71 -32.17
CA TYR A 726 3.34 44.25 -30.80
C TYR A 726 2.24 45.31 -30.66
N LEU A 727 1.61 45.39 -29.49
CA LEU A 727 1.02 46.62 -28.98
C LEU A 727 1.61 46.95 -27.60
N LYS A 728 1.96 48.22 -27.40
CA LYS A 728 2.61 48.77 -26.21
C LYS A 728 2.00 50.15 -25.95
N SER A 729 1.77 50.48 -24.67
CA SER A 729 1.10 51.72 -24.22
C SER A 729 -0.41 51.73 -24.53
N SER A 730 -1.29 52.24 -23.67
CA SER A 730 -1.18 52.59 -22.24
C SER A 730 -2.56 52.95 -21.69
N ASP A 731 -2.91 52.51 -20.47
CA ASP A 731 -3.45 53.43 -19.45
C ASP A 731 -3.57 52.80 -18.04
N ASN A 732 -2.43 52.61 -17.37
CA ASN A 732 -2.38 51.96 -16.06
C ASN A 732 -3.08 52.75 -14.93
N ARG A 733 -3.40 54.03 -15.15
CA ARG A 733 -4.12 54.85 -14.14
C ARG A 733 -5.57 54.43 -13.97
N LEU A 734 -6.31 54.16 -15.04
CA LEU A 734 -7.72 53.77 -14.96
C LEU A 734 -7.85 52.36 -14.35
N LEU A 735 -6.98 51.43 -14.77
CA LEU A 735 -6.89 50.09 -14.18
C LEU A 735 -6.54 50.11 -12.68
N MET A 736 -5.61 50.98 -12.24
CA MET A 736 -5.31 51.14 -10.82
C MET A 736 -6.47 51.73 -10.03
N PHE A 737 -7.19 52.71 -10.58
CA PHE A 737 -8.38 53.29 -9.92
C PHE A 737 -9.52 52.28 -9.82
N LEU A 738 -9.81 51.52 -10.88
CA LEU A 738 -10.81 50.45 -10.88
C LEU A 738 -10.42 49.34 -9.89
N PHE A 739 -9.16 48.91 -9.86
CA PHE A 739 -8.67 47.91 -8.91
C PHE A 739 -8.86 48.38 -7.45
N LEU A 740 -8.46 49.62 -7.13
CA LEU A 740 -8.64 50.20 -5.79
C LEU A 740 -10.13 50.35 -5.42
N PHE A 741 -10.99 50.72 -6.37
CA PHE A 741 -12.43 50.86 -6.17
C PHE A 741 -13.11 49.50 -5.90
N PHE A 742 -12.81 48.47 -6.72
CA PHE A 742 -13.32 47.12 -6.49
C PHE A 742 -12.75 46.49 -5.21
N PHE A 743 -11.49 46.75 -4.87
CA PHE A 743 -10.89 46.30 -3.61
C PHE A 743 -11.56 46.97 -2.39
N ALA A 744 -11.86 48.27 -2.45
CA ALA A 744 -12.62 48.97 -1.41
C ALA A 744 -14.06 48.44 -1.28
N LEU A 745 -14.76 48.22 -2.40
CA LEU A 745 -16.09 47.59 -2.42
C LEU A 745 -16.07 46.18 -1.83
N PHE A 746 -15.06 45.37 -2.15
CA PHE A 746 -14.87 44.04 -1.58
C PHE A 746 -14.65 44.10 -0.06
N LEU A 747 -13.80 45.01 0.43
CA LEU A 747 -13.61 45.21 1.87
C LEU A 747 -14.89 45.67 2.58
N CYS A 748 -15.69 46.54 1.96
CA CYS A 748 -17.00 46.93 2.47
C CYS A 748 -17.99 45.75 2.50
N LEU A 749 -18.02 44.91 1.46
CA LEU A 749 -18.85 43.71 1.39
C LEU A 749 -18.45 42.66 2.42
N VAL A 750 -17.15 42.40 2.58
CA VAL A 750 -16.63 41.51 3.63
C VAL A 750 -16.98 42.07 5.01
N SER A 751 -16.78 43.37 5.26
CA SER A 751 -17.14 44.01 6.53
C SER A 751 -18.65 43.93 6.83
N TYR A 752 -19.50 44.15 5.82
CA TYR A 752 -20.95 44.05 5.94
C TYR A 752 -21.41 42.61 6.23
N ASN A 753 -20.88 41.63 5.51
CA ASN A 753 -21.19 40.21 5.74
C ASN A 753 -20.65 39.71 7.08
N CYS A 754 -19.50 40.22 7.54
CA CYS A 754 -18.94 39.99 8.87
C CYS A 754 -19.84 40.57 9.97
N TYR A 755 -20.33 41.79 9.79
CA TYR A 755 -21.28 42.46 10.70
C TYR A 755 -22.64 41.75 10.76
N LYS A 756 -23.13 41.27 9.61
CA LYS A 756 -24.38 40.50 9.48
C LYS A 756 -24.27 39.02 9.89
N GLY A 757 -23.06 38.50 10.11
CA GLY A 757 -22.84 37.11 10.56
C GLY A 757 -22.84 36.04 9.45
N TYR A 758 -22.76 36.43 8.17
CA TYR A 758 -22.77 35.50 7.03
C TYR A 758 -21.38 34.89 6.71
N LEU A 759 -20.39 35.05 7.59
CA LEU A 759 -19.03 34.53 7.42
C LEU A 759 -18.57 33.78 8.70
N PRO A 760 -17.89 32.62 8.56
CA PRO A 760 -17.58 31.74 9.69
C PRO A 760 -16.55 32.31 10.69
N GLY A 761 -16.39 31.61 11.81
CA GLY A 761 -15.97 32.14 13.12
C GLY A 761 -14.66 32.94 13.25
N GLN A 762 -13.78 32.99 12.24
CA GLN A 762 -12.64 33.92 12.26
C GLN A 762 -13.11 35.39 12.27
N CYS A 763 -14.27 35.70 11.66
CA CYS A 763 -14.83 37.05 11.65
C CYS A 763 -15.21 37.58 13.04
N LEU A 764 -15.61 36.68 13.95
CA LEU A 764 -15.95 37.05 15.34
C LEU A 764 -14.73 37.53 16.13
N LYS A 765 -13.51 37.07 15.80
CA LYS A 765 -12.26 37.55 16.42
C LYS A 765 -11.96 39.01 16.06
N PHE A 766 -12.34 39.46 14.86
CA PHE A 766 -12.19 40.86 14.48
C PHE A 766 -13.17 41.77 15.26
N ARG A 767 -14.38 41.26 15.52
CA ARG A 767 -15.41 41.95 16.32
C ARG A 767 -15.01 42.10 17.79
N SER A 768 -14.30 41.12 18.37
CA SER A 768 -13.77 41.21 19.75
C SER A 768 -12.42 41.91 19.85
N ALA A 769 -11.63 41.99 18.78
CA ALA A 769 -10.42 42.83 18.74
C ALA A 769 -10.73 44.34 18.72
N MET A 770 -11.86 44.75 18.12
CA MET A 770 -12.32 46.14 18.06
C MET A 770 -13.13 46.61 19.28
N LEU A 771 -13.67 45.70 20.11
CA LEU A 771 -14.57 46.05 21.22
C LEU A 771 -14.19 45.33 22.52
N LEU A 772 -13.57 46.11 23.41
CA LEU A 772 -13.24 45.85 24.82
C LEU A 772 -12.31 44.67 25.16
N GLY A 773 -11.15 45.04 25.75
CA GLY A 773 -10.74 44.47 27.05
C GLY A 773 -9.95 43.16 27.03
N LYS A 774 -8.64 43.25 27.31
CA LYS A 774 -7.76 42.09 27.55
C LYS A 774 -8.33 41.12 28.60
N LYS A 775 -8.55 39.86 28.23
CA LYS A 775 -8.38 38.68 29.11
C LYS A 775 -7.83 37.51 28.30
N LYS A 776 -7.06 36.63 28.95
CA LYS A 776 -6.27 35.55 28.34
C LYS A 776 -6.88 34.20 28.74
N PRO A 777 -7.31 33.33 27.79
CA PRO A 777 -7.72 31.97 28.10
C PRO A 777 -6.51 31.03 28.24
N THR A 778 -6.68 29.98 29.05
CA THR A 778 -5.85 28.78 29.09
C THR A 778 -6.21 27.82 27.95
N SER A 779 -5.38 26.79 27.73
CA SER A 779 -5.56 25.79 26.70
C SER A 779 -6.09 24.47 27.27
N ASP A 780 -7.24 24.02 26.78
CA ASP A 780 -7.72 22.65 26.94
C ASP A 780 -7.88 21.99 25.56
N PHE A 781 -7.70 20.68 25.50
CA PHE A 781 -7.50 19.91 24.25
C PHE A 781 -8.63 18.90 23.97
N SER A 782 -9.78 19.06 24.65
CA SER A 782 -10.93 18.15 24.64
C SER A 782 -11.83 18.28 23.41
N ASP A 783 -12.05 19.50 22.93
CA ASP A 783 -13.29 19.86 22.25
C ASP A 783 -13.38 19.32 20.80
N PHE A 784 -12.26 18.87 20.23
CA PHE A 784 -12.20 18.42 18.84
C PHE A 784 -12.68 16.96 18.63
N GLU A 785 -12.68 16.11 19.67
CA GLU A 785 -13.34 14.79 19.58
C GLU A 785 -14.87 14.90 19.63
N GLN A 786 -15.39 15.97 20.25
CA GLN A 786 -16.83 16.14 20.48
C GLN A 786 -17.54 16.75 19.26
N SER A 787 -16.85 17.61 18.50
CA SER A 787 -17.34 18.18 17.23
C SER A 787 -17.68 17.14 16.14
N VAL A 788 -17.23 15.89 16.28
CA VAL A 788 -17.55 14.77 15.36
C VAL A 788 -18.71 13.90 15.89
N LYS A 789 -19.08 14.05 17.17
CA LYS A 789 -20.14 13.27 17.83
C LYS A 789 -21.47 14.03 17.95
N GLU A 790 -21.47 15.36 17.91
CA GLU A 790 -22.67 16.18 18.09
C GLU A 790 -23.32 16.62 16.76
N THR A 791 -23.88 15.65 16.03
CA THR A 791 -25.00 15.91 15.10
C THR A 791 -26.03 14.79 15.22
N LEU A 792 -27.33 15.15 15.35
CA LEU A 792 -28.49 14.25 15.51
C LEU A 792 -28.70 13.58 16.89
N VAL A 793 -29.01 14.39 17.92
CA VAL A 793 -30.05 14.05 18.92
C VAL A 793 -30.80 15.33 19.28
N GLU A 794 -32.13 15.30 19.31
CA GLU A 794 -32.99 16.40 19.76
C GLU A 794 -33.46 16.16 21.21
N GLN A 795 -33.47 17.19 22.07
CA GLN A 795 -33.80 17.04 23.49
C GLN A 795 -35.31 17.18 23.78
N GLY A 796 -35.88 16.21 24.50
CA GLY A 796 -37.25 16.22 25.00
C GLY A 796 -37.38 15.70 26.44
N SER A 797 -38.43 16.11 27.15
CA SER A 797 -38.70 15.76 28.58
C SER A 797 -40.22 15.82 28.85
N PHE A 798 -40.80 15.29 29.93
CA PHE A 798 -40.24 14.70 31.18
C PHE A 798 -40.51 13.17 31.23
N SER A 799 -40.37 12.38 32.32
CA SER A 799 -40.76 12.54 33.74
C SER A 799 -40.10 11.48 34.65
N GLN A 800 -40.18 11.70 35.97
CA GLN A 800 -39.94 10.70 37.02
C GLN A 800 -41.02 9.57 36.97
N GLN A 801 -40.95 8.42 37.67
CA GLN A 801 -40.34 8.13 38.99
C GLN A 801 -40.27 6.60 39.29
N ASN A 802 -39.23 6.12 40.02
CA ASN A 802 -39.07 4.80 40.69
C ASN A 802 -39.25 3.48 39.85
N GLY A 803 -38.62 2.33 40.15
CA GLY A 803 -37.58 1.95 41.13
C GLY A 803 -37.64 0.44 41.46
N GLY A 804 -36.51 -0.30 41.42
CA GLY A 804 -36.46 -1.75 41.74
C GLY A 804 -35.17 -2.47 41.33
N GLN A 805 -34.79 -3.57 42.00
CA GLN A 805 -33.52 -4.29 41.82
C GLN A 805 -33.65 -5.64 41.04
N PRO A 806 -32.55 -6.15 40.42
CA PRO A 806 -32.56 -7.36 39.58
C PRO A 806 -31.95 -8.63 40.23
N LYS A 807 -31.98 -9.74 39.47
CA LYS A 807 -31.33 -11.08 39.66
C LYS A 807 -32.10 -12.10 40.51
N PRO A 808 -31.82 -13.42 40.39
CA PRO A 808 -30.79 -14.08 39.55
C PRO A 808 -31.31 -15.10 38.52
N ALA A 809 -30.39 -15.61 37.69
CA ALA A 809 -30.51 -16.89 37.00
C ALA A 809 -29.18 -17.65 37.11
N LEU A 810 -29.26 -18.95 37.38
CA LEU A 810 -28.19 -19.96 37.22
C LEU A 810 -28.51 -20.73 35.93
N ASP A 811 -27.57 -20.98 35.02
CA ASP A 811 -26.33 -21.78 35.11
C ASP A 811 -26.54 -23.27 34.78
N THR A 812 -26.41 -23.54 33.48
CA THR A 812 -25.95 -24.80 32.85
C THR A 812 -25.30 -24.38 31.53
N GLY A 813 -24.19 -24.94 31.04
CA GLY A 813 -23.53 -26.19 31.46
C GLY A 813 -23.38 -27.09 30.23
N TYR A 814 -22.32 -26.88 29.45
CA TYR A 814 -21.98 -27.67 28.26
C TYR A 814 -20.54 -28.14 28.35
N GLU A 815 -20.34 -29.46 28.20
CA GLU A 815 -19.06 -30.12 28.38
C GLU A 815 -18.29 -30.29 27.06
N THR A 816 -17.02 -30.70 27.17
CA THR A 816 -16.05 -30.79 26.08
C THR A 816 -15.75 -32.23 25.68
N GLU A 817 -15.71 -32.51 24.38
CA GLU A 817 -15.08 -33.72 23.81
C GLU A 817 -14.38 -33.40 22.47
N GLN A 818 -13.49 -34.25 21.94
CA GLN A 818 -12.23 -34.71 22.54
C GLN A 818 -11.25 -35.06 21.38
N ASP A 819 -9.94 -34.93 21.59
CA ASP A 819 -8.92 -35.30 20.59
C ASP A 819 -8.70 -36.83 20.54
N THR A 820 -8.51 -37.42 19.35
CA THR A 820 -8.07 -38.82 19.19
C THR A 820 -6.91 -38.94 18.20
N MET A 821 -5.79 -39.52 18.65
CA MET A 821 -4.65 -39.88 17.80
C MET A 821 -4.75 -41.32 17.29
N ALA A 822 -4.33 -41.58 16.05
CA ALA A 822 -3.79 -42.88 15.64
C ALA A 822 -2.86 -42.74 14.41
N SER A 823 -1.75 -43.47 14.40
CA SER A 823 -0.77 -43.49 13.31
C SER A 823 -0.79 -44.83 12.56
N ARG A 824 -0.54 -44.83 11.23
CA ARG A 824 0.29 -45.84 10.53
C ARG A 824 0.43 -45.58 9.01
N LEU A 825 1.55 -46.10 8.48
CA LEU A 825 1.96 -46.30 7.08
C LEU A 825 2.60 -47.72 7.03
N PRO A 826 3.00 -48.26 5.87
CA PRO A 826 2.32 -48.33 4.57
C PRO A 826 2.31 -49.78 4.01
N THR A 827 1.75 -50.00 2.81
CA THR A 827 2.02 -51.19 1.96
C THR A 827 1.89 -50.85 0.47
N ASP A 828 2.70 -51.51 -0.37
CA ASP A 828 2.89 -51.20 -1.80
C ASP A 828 2.04 -52.03 -2.79
N ARG A 829 2.26 -51.74 -4.09
CA ARG A 829 2.03 -52.59 -5.30
C ARG A 829 0.62 -52.70 -5.90
N GLU A 830 0.48 -52.92 -7.21
CA GLU A 830 1.24 -52.50 -8.43
C GLU A 830 0.38 -52.88 -9.66
N ASP A 831 0.61 -52.24 -10.83
CA ASP A 831 0.17 -52.68 -12.18
C ASP A 831 -1.35 -52.81 -12.51
N SER A 832 -1.83 -52.63 -13.76
CA SER A 832 -1.28 -51.95 -14.96
C SER A 832 -2.36 -51.79 -16.06
N GLN A 833 -1.97 -51.23 -17.23
CA GLN A 833 -2.68 -51.22 -18.54
C GLN A 833 -3.81 -50.18 -18.76
N LYS A 834 -4.01 -49.58 -19.97
CA LYS A 834 -3.12 -49.23 -21.10
C LYS A 834 -3.91 -48.43 -22.19
N ILE A 835 -3.30 -47.45 -22.88
CA ILE A 835 -3.57 -47.00 -24.29
C ILE A 835 -5.00 -46.49 -24.63
N ASP A 836 -5.29 -45.52 -25.50
CA ASP A 836 -4.65 -44.35 -26.16
C ASP A 836 -5.79 -43.27 -26.29
N GLU A 837 -5.72 -42.05 -26.86
CA GLU A 837 -4.98 -41.50 -28.02
C GLU A 837 -4.99 -39.94 -27.98
N LEU A 838 -4.12 -39.27 -28.76
CA LEU A 838 -4.01 -37.79 -28.91
C LEU A 838 -4.50 -37.35 -30.30
N PRO A 839 -5.10 -36.15 -30.51
CA PRO A 839 -4.32 -34.89 -30.70
C PRO A 839 -5.00 -33.58 -30.19
N VAL A 840 -4.35 -32.64 -29.46
CA VAL A 840 -3.38 -31.59 -29.87
C VAL A 840 -3.99 -30.26 -30.41
N ARG A 841 -3.50 -29.12 -29.88
CA ARG A 841 -3.71 -27.68 -30.30
C ARG A 841 -5.08 -27.04 -30.01
N ASP A 842 -5.22 -25.72 -29.81
CA ASP A 842 -4.20 -24.64 -29.63
C ASP A 842 -4.68 -23.50 -28.69
N ARG A 843 -3.78 -22.56 -28.33
CA ARG A 843 -4.11 -21.32 -27.56
C ARG A 843 -4.41 -20.14 -28.52
N PRO A 844 -5.03 -19.00 -28.08
CA PRO A 844 -4.33 -18.00 -27.25
C PRO A 844 -5.17 -17.21 -26.21
N PHE A 845 -4.41 -16.49 -25.35
CA PHE A 845 -4.57 -15.16 -24.72
C PHE A 845 -5.74 -14.21 -25.17
N ASP A 846 -6.14 -13.14 -24.44
CA ASP A 846 -5.37 -12.35 -23.44
C ASP A 846 -6.21 -11.44 -22.47
N VAL A 847 -5.49 -10.78 -21.53
CA VAL A 847 -5.75 -9.50 -20.82
C VAL A 847 -7.06 -9.27 -20.01
N LYS A 848 -6.88 -8.89 -18.72
CA LYS A 848 -7.84 -8.07 -17.95
C LYS A 848 -7.62 -6.58 -18.21
N SER A 849 -8.67 -5.82 -18.52
CA SER A 849 -8.64 -4.35 -18.54
C SER A 849 -8.92 -3.73 -17.15
N SER A 850 -8.61 -2.44 -17.02
CA SER A 850 -8.49 -1.70 -15.75
C SER A 850 -9.80 -1.18 -15.14
N SER A 851 -9.84 -1.04 -13.81
CA SER A 851 -10.91 -0.34 -13.08
C SER A 851 -10.88 1.18 -13.29
N PRO A 852 -12.04 1.90 -13.25
CA PRO A 852 -12.09 3.36 -13.50
C PRO A 852 -11.63 4.26 -12.34
N LEU A 853 -11.54 5.56 -12.62
CA LEU A 853 -11.11 6.65 -11.71
C LEU A 853 -12.22 7.10 -10.71
N PRO A 854 -11.87 7.81 -9.61
CA PRO A 854 -12.82 8.24 -8.58
C PRO A 854 -13.66 9.49 -8.92
N PHE A 855 -14.82 9.62 -8.28
CA PHE A 855 -15.73 10.78 -8.41
C PHE A 855 -15.45 11.93 -7.39
N PRO A 856 -15.76 13.20 -7.73
CA PRO A 856 -15.62 14.35 -6.83
C PRO A 856 -16.82 14.56 -5.87
N PRO A 857 -16.68 15.40 -4.82
CA PRO A 857 -17.71 15.70 -3.81
C PRO A 857 -18.81 16.67 -4.34
N PRO A 858 -19.85 17.03 -3.55
CA PRO A 858 -21.23 17.09 -4.06
C PRO A 858 -21.56 18.27 -4.98
N GLY A 859 -21.78 17.98 -6.27
CA GLY A 859 -22.56 18.82 -7.19
C GLY A 859 -24.06 18.53 -7.11
N SER A 860 -24.89 19.39 -7.73
CA SER A 860 -26.35 19.21 -7.74
C SER A 860 -26.76 18.07 -8.66
N SER A 861 -27.54 17.13 -8.12
CA SER A 861 -28.12 16.01 -8.87
C SER A 861 -29.46 16.40 -9.49
N SER A 862 -29.67 16.02 -10.75
CA SER A 862 -30.93 16.19 -11.47
C SER A 862 -31.21 14.98 -12.37
N LEU A 863 -32.47 14.84 -12.78
CA LEU A 863 -32.88 13.86 -13.79
C LEU A 863 -33.00 14.57 -15.14
N SER A 864 -32.32 14.06 -16.16
CA SER A 864 -32.49 14.53 -17.53
C SER A 864 -33.61 13.74 -18.20
N CYS A 865 -34.80 14.32 -18.28
CA CYS A 865 -35.92 13.79 -19.04
C CYS A 865 -36.84 14.90 -19.54
N LEU A 866 -37.23 14.82 -20.82
CA LEU A 866 -38.18 15.72 -21.49
C LEU A 866 -39.39 14.88 -21.93
N GLY A 867 -40.41 14.82 -21.07
CA GLY A 867 -41.66 14.11 -21.38
C GLY A 867 -42.48 14.87 -22.42
N PRO A 868 -43.19 14.18 -23.34
CA PRO A 868 -44.04 14.80 -24.35
C PRO A 868 -45.39 15.28 -23.79
N ASP A 869 -45.37 16.08 -22.72
CA ASP A 869 -46.43 17.02 -22.32
C ASP A 869 -45.98 17.84 -21.08
N SER A 870 -45.35 19.00 -21.31
CA SER A 870 -45.02 19.96 -20.25
C SER A 870 -45.08 21.41 -20.74
N SER A 871 -46.23 21.78 -21.31
CA SER A 871 -46.54 23.11 -21.85
C SER A 871 -46.82 24.17 -20.76
N SER A 872 -45.85 24.41 -19.87
CA SER A 872 -45.92 25.55 -18.93
C SER A 872 -44.56 26.22 -18.70
N SER A 873 -44.45 27.49 -19.08
CA SER A 873 -43.24 28.31 -18.92
C SER A 873 -43.32 29.17 -17.66
N PRO A 874 -42.33 29.10 -16.74
CA PRO A 874 -42.14 30.14 -15.74
C PRO A 874 -41.28 31.27 -16.34
N ARG A 875 -41.92 32.25 -16.98
CA ARG A 875 -41.25 33.49 -17.43
C ARG A 875 -41.21 34.51 -16.29
N SER A 876 -40.02 34.80 -15.79
CA SER A 876 -39.71 36.02 -15.03
C SER A 876 -38.34 36.59 -15.48
N PRO A 877 -38.09 37.91 -15.35
CA PRO A 877 -37.31 38.63 -16.36
C PRO A 877 -35.95 39.19 -15.85
N TRP A 878 -35.41 40.16 -16.62
CA TRP A 878 -34.15 40.93 -16.44
C TRP A 878 -32.88 40.24 -17.01
N PRO A 879 -31.92 41.01 -17.58
CA PRO A 879 -32.13 41.64 -18.88
C PRO A 879 -31.00 41.33 -19.89
N ALA A 880 -31.30 41.44 -21.19
CA ALA A 880 -30.29 41.31 -22.24
C ALA A 880 -29.63 42.66 -22.58
N SER A 881 -28.30 42.74 -22.53
CA SER A 881 -27.55 43.94 -22.96
C SER A 881 -26.08 43.66 -23.32
N GLY A 882 -25.72 43.84 -24.60
CA GLY A 882 -24.33 44.03 -25.05
C GLY A 882 -23.51 42.76 -25.35
N PRO A 883 -23.05 42.54 -26.60
CA PRO A 883 -22.18 41.43 -26.96
C PRO A 883 -20.67 41.75 -26.92
N GLY A 884 -19.86 40.76 -26.59
CA GLY A 884 -18.43 40.66 -26.92
C GLY A 884 -17.45 40.65 -25.74
N PRO A 885 -16.18 40.24 -25.95
CA PRO A 885 -15.63 39.60 -27.15
C PRO A 885 -15.64 38.06 -27.04
N ASP A 886 -15.47 37.35 -28.16
CA ASP A 886 -15.54 35.89 -28.23
C ASP A 886 -14.44 35.17 -27.43
N SER A 887 -14.86 34.40 -26.43
CA SER A 887 -14.13 33.22 -25.96
C SER A 887 -15.00 31.99 -26.26
N HIS A 888 -14.57 31.15 -27.19
CA HIS A 888 -15.37 30.01 -27.68
C HIS A 888 -15.57 28.94 -26.59
N LEU A 889 -16.70 29.00 -25.87
CA LEU A 889 -17.12 28.03 -24.85
C LEU A 889 -17.60 26.69 -25.47
N GLN A 890 -16.75 26.02 -26.25
CA GLN A 890 -17.12 24.77 -26.92
C GLN A 890 -17.41 23.63 -25.94
N VAL A 891 -18.52 22.91 -26.19
CA VAL A 891 -18.82 21.65 -25.53
C VAL A 891 -17.75 20.60 -25.85
N THR A 892 -17.21 19.97 -24.82
CA THR A 892 -16.11 19.01 -24.91
C THR A 892 -16.40 17.79 -24.03
N LEU A 893 -16.51 16.61 -24.64
CA LEU A 893 -16.55 15.32 -23.94
C LEU A 893 -15.19 15.04 -23.27
N LEU A 894 -15.22 14.40 -22.10
CA LEU A 894 -14.03 13.98 -21.36
C LEU A 894 -13.91 12.44 -21.34
N PRO A 895 -12.69 11.89 -21.27
CA PRO A 895 -12.47 10.46 -21.09
C PRO A 895 -12.82 10.03 -19.65
N PRO A 896 -13.22 8.75 -19.42
CA PRO A 896 -13.34 7.68 -20.41
C PRO A 896 -14.52 7.91 -21.35
N PHE A 897 -14.29 7.86 -22.66
CA PHE A 897 -15.36 8.02 -23.64
C PHE A 897 -16.25 6.78 -23.63
N LEU A 898 -17.49 6.90 -24.12
CA LEU A 898 -18.44 5.78 -24.12
C LEU A 898 -17.88 4.56 -24.88
N SER A 899 -17.17 4.83 -25.97
CA SER A 899 -16.42 3.87 -26.79
C SER A 899 -15.44 2.99 -26.03
N ASP A 900 -14.97 3.45 -24.88
CA ASP A 900 -13.83 2.87 -24.15
C ASP A 900 -14.29 1.93 -23.01
N GLN A 901 -15.60 1.87 -22.74
CA GLN A 901 -16.14 1.37 -21.48
C GLN A 901 -16.75 -0.04 -21.51
N ALA A 902 -16.96 -0.65 -22.69
CA ALA A 902 -17.60 -1.97 -22.76
C ALA A 902 -17.17 -2.83 -23.96
N GLN A 903 -16.79 -4.08 -23.66
CA GLN A 903 -16.78 -5.20 -24.61
C GLN A 903 -17.33 -6.45 -23.89
N HIS A 904 -18.23 -7.17 -24.56
CA HIS A 904 -18.85 -8.44 -24.15
C HIS A 904 -19.54 -8.47 -22.77
N VAL A 905 -20.88 -8.57 -22.77
CA VAL A 905 -21.69 -8.85 -21.57
C VAL A 905 -22.46 -10.15 -21.73
N HIS A 906 -22.64 -10.88 -20.63
CA HIS A 906 -23.54 -12.05 -20.61
C HIS A 906 -25.01 -11.60 -20.74
N ALA A 907 -25.83 -12.43 -21.40
CA ALA A 907 -27.27 -12.18 -21.49
C ALA A 907 -27.90 -12.06 -20.09
N LEU A 908 -28.76 -11.05 -19.92
CA LEU A 908 -29.38 -10.63 -18.64
C LEU A 908 -28.43 -10.06 -17.57
N GLY A 909 -27.12 -9.94 -17.83
CA GLY A 909 -26.20 -9.25 -16.94
C GLY A 909 -26.44 -7.74 -16.91
N THR A 910 -26.49 -7.13 -15.71
CA THR A 910 -26.59 -5.67 -15.57
C THR A 910 -25.23 -5.02 -15.72
N PHE A 911 -25.11 -3.99 -16.57
CA PHE A 911 -23.91 -3.19 -16.74
C PHE A 911 -24.20 -1.70 -16.54
N HIS A 912 -23.13 -0.90 -16.44
CA HIS A 912 -23.20 0.55 -16.34
C HIS A 912 -22.41 1.21 -17.48
N LEU A 913 -22.89 2.35 -17.96
CA LEU A 913 -22.21 3.22 -18.92
C LEU A 913 -22.19 4.65 -18.37
N PHE A 914 -21.07 5.37 -18.54
CA PHE A 914 -20.84 6.71 -18.01
C PHE A 914 -20.52 7.68 -19.15
N CYS A 915 -20.87 8.95 -18.98
CA CYS A 915 -20.59 9.98 -19.95
C CYS A 915 -20.32 11.31 -19.25
N GLN A 916 -19.19 11.96 -19.58
CA GLN A 916 -18.70 13.15 -18.88
C GLN A 916 -18.35 14.25 -19.88
N ALA A 917 -18.69 15.50 -19.57
CA ALA A 917 -18.49 16.64 -20.46
C ALA A 917 -18.23 17.95 -19.72
N THR A 918 -17.69 18.92 -20.45
CA THR A 918 -17.58 20.32 -20.02
C THR A 918 -18.16 21.27 -21.09
N GLY A 919 -18.72 22.39 -20.66
CA GLY A 919 -19.27 23.41 -21.56
C GLY A 919 -19.98 24.53 -20.78
N PRO A 920 -20.92 25.27 -21.40
CA PRO A 920 -21.71 26.29 -20.71
C PRO A 920 -22.69 25.73 -19.65
N ALA A 921 -23.38 26.61 -18.93
CA ALA A 921 -24.25 26.26 -17.80
C ALA A 921 -25.56 25.51 -18.18
N ASP A 922 -25.92 25.42 -19.46
CA ASP A 922 -27.10 24.70 -19.97
C ASP A 922 -26.81 23.28 -20.48
N VAL A 923 -25.55 22.82 -20.34
CA VAL A 923 -25.11 21.51 -20.82
C VAL A 923 -25.95 20.38 -20.23
N HIS A 924 -26.59 19.61 -21.10
CA HIS A 924 -27.37 18.43 -20.75
C HIS A 924 -27.01 17.24 -21.65
N PHE A 925 -27.37 16.05 -21.18
CA PHE A 925 -27.14 14.79 -21.89
C PHE A 925 -28.44 14.23 -22.49
N LEU A 926 -28.32 13.72 -23.71
CA LEU A 926 -29.31 12.95 -24.44
C LEU A 926 -28.75 11.54 -24.67
N TRP A 927 -29.46 10.51 -24.20
CA TRP A 927 -29.05 9.11 -24.35
C TRP A 927 -29.97 8.37 -25.32
N GLU A 928 -29.40 7.74 -26.34
CA GLU A 928 -30.11 6.85 -27.28
C GLU A 928 -29.67 5.40 -27.11
N LYS A 929 -30.61 4.46 -27.28
CA LYS A 929 -30.40 3.00 -27.38
C LYS A 929 -30.96 2.52 -28.71
N ASN A 930 -30.13 1.89 -29.56
CA ASN A 930 -30.46 1.49 -30.93
C ASN A 930 -31.08 2.62 -31.79
N GLY A 931 -30.64 3.87 -31.58
CA GLY A 931 -31.13 5.04 -32.33
C GLY A 931 -32.50 5.56 -31.90
N ARG A 932 -33.02 5.13 -30.74
CA ARG A 932 -34.18 5.74 -30.07
C ARG A 932 -33.76 6.36 -28.75
N GLU A 933 -34.30 7.52 -28.40
CA GLU A 933 -34.12 8.14 -27.09
C GLU A 933 -34.63 7.21 -25.97
N LEU A 934 -33.96 7.24 -24.81
CA LEU A 934 -34.37 6.43 -23.66
C LEU A 934 -35.49 7.11 -22.86
N GLU A 935 -36.65 6.48 -22.83
CA GLU A 935 -37.84 6.89 -22.05
C GLU A 935 -37.62 6.87 -20.52
N VAL A 936 -36.48 6.34 -20.05
CA VAL A 936 -36.13 6.25 -18.63
C VAL A 936 -35.22 7.43 -18.26
N CYS A 937 -35.67 8.28 -17.34
CA CYS A 937 -34.90 9.39 -16.77
C CYS A 937 -33.49 8.95 -16.31
N VAL A 938 -32.46 9.43 -17.01
CA VAL A 938 -31.06 9.11 -16.68
C VAL A 938 -30.56 10.09 -15.60
N PRO A 939 -29.88 9.63 -14.54
CA PRO A 939 -29.28 10.52 -13.55
C PRO A 939 -28.15 11.35 -14.15
N THR A 940 -28.11 12.62 -13.74
CA THR A 940 -27.07 13.59 -14.12
C THR A 940 -26.62 14.37 -12.89
N GLN A 941 -25.33 14.67 -12.80
CA GLN A 941 -24.74 15.51 -11.75
C GLN A 941 -23.97 16.67 -12.41
N THR A 942 -24.21 17.89 -11.93
CA THR A 942 -23.59 19.11 -12.43
C THR A 942 -22.76 19.79 -11.35
N HIS A 943 -21.57 20.25 -11.72
CA HIS A 943 -20.68 21.05 -10.87
C HIS A 943 -20.20 22.28 -11.65
N THR A 944 -20.38 23.48 -11.10
CA THR A 944 -19.88 24.73 -11.71
C THR A 944 -18.38 24.89 -11.47
N LEU A 945 -17.64 25.26 -12.51
CA LEU A 945 -16.20 25.49 -12.48
C LEU A 945 -15.91 26.98 -12.19
N PRO A 946 -14.73 27.32 -11.62
CA PRO A 946 -14.38 28.72 -11.29
C PRO A 946 -14.29 29.68 -12.49
N ASP A 947 -14.28 29.15 -13.72
CA ASP A 947 -14.29 29.92 -14.98
C ASP A 947 -15.70 30.12 -15.57
N GLY A 948 -16.75 29.71 -14.85
CA GLY A 948 -18.15 29.83 -15.29
C GLY A 948 -18.67 28.69 -16.16
N ARG A 949 -17.84 27.69 -16.50
CA ARG A 949 -18.29 26.47 -17.19
C ARG A 949 -18.97 25.50 -16.25
N ALA A 950 -19.79 24.60 -16.80
CA ALA A 950 -20.27 23.42 -16.09
C ALA A 950 -19.41 22.20 -16.44
N LEU A 951 -19.05 21.42 -15.42
CA LEU A 951 -18.65 20.02 -15.54
C LEU A 951 -19.90 19.17 -15.27
N VAL A 952 -20.26 18.29 -16.21
CA VAL A 952 -21.48 17.49 -16.13
C VAL A 952 -21.14 16.02 -16.35
N LEU A 953 -21.74 15.15 -15.53
CA LEU A 953 -21.59 13.70 -15.54
C LEU A 953 -22.98 13.05 -15.58
N SER A 954 -23.18 12.06 -16.44
CA SER A 954 -24.40 11.25 -16.51
C SER A 954 -24.06 9.76 -16.63
N TRP A 955 -24.90 8.88 -16.09
CA TRP A 955 -24.67 7.44 -16.12
C TRP A 955 -25.94 6.61 -16.27
N LEU A 956 -25.87 5.57 -17.08
CA LEU A 956 -26.95 4.65 -17.40
C LEU A 956 -26.66 3.27 -16.80
N ARG A 957 -27.68 2.62 -16.23
CA ARG A 957 -27.66 1.20 -15.85
C ARG A 957 -28.68 0.44 -16.71
N ASP A 958 -28.27 -0.66 -17.32
CA ASP A 958 -29.11 -1.42 -18.26
C ASP A 958 -28.78 -2.93 -18.22
N ALA A 959 -29.62 -3.76 -18.82
CA ALA A 959 -29.43 -5.20 -18.97
C ALA A 959 -29.97 -5.68 -20.33
N LEU A 960 -29.20 -6.52 -21.04
CA LEU A 960 -29.50 -6.89 -22.42
C LEU A 960 -29.74 -8.39 -22.62
N ARG A 961 -30.72 -8.71 -23.47
CA ARG A 961 -30.92 -10.07 -24.03
C ARG A 961 -30.23 -10.26 -25.39
N GLU A 962 -29.93 -9.15 -26.08
CA GLU A 962 -29.37 -9.07 -27.43
C GLU A 962 -28.50 -7.81 -27.54
N SER A 963 -27.51 -7.84 -28.44
CA SER A 963 -26.54 -6.76 -28.63
C SER A 963 -27.21 -5.43 -28.99
N ALA A 964 -26.76 -4.33 -28.40
CA ALA A 964 -27.32 -3.00 -28.63
C ALA A 964 -26.24 -1.91 -28.75
N GLU A 965 -26.52 -0.87 -29.53
CA GLU A 965 -25.69 0.33 -29.66
C GLU A 965 -26.25 1.45 -28.78
N TYR A 966 -25.42 1.99 -27.90
CA TYR A 966 -25.73 3.15 -27.06
C TYR A 966 -24.99 4.37 -27.57
N ARG A 967 -25.63 5.52 -27.42
CA ARG A 967 -25.09 6.81 -27.81
C ARG A 967 -25.38 7.81 -26.70
N CYS A 968 -24.33 8.50 -26.26
CA CYS A 968 -24.43 9.65 -25.39
C CYS A 968 -24.13 10.91 -26.21
N SER A 969 -25.09 11.83 -26.30
CA SER A 969 -24.94 13.13 -26.93
C SER A 969 -25.01 14.23 -25.88
N VAL A 970 -24.13 15.21 -25.98
CA VAL A 970 -24.05 16.40 -25.13
C VAL A 970 -24.58 17.58 -25.92
N LEU A 971 -25.50 18.35 -25.33
CA LEU A 971 -26.21 19.45 -26.00
C LEU A 971 -26.10 20.74 -25.19
N SER A 972 -25.91 21.87 -25.89
CA SER A 972 -25.88 23.25 -25.38
C SER A 972 -26.01 24.24 -26.54
N TRP A 973 -26.37 25.50 -26.27
CA TRP A 973 -26.31 26.60 -27.27
C TRP A 973 -24.93 26.72 -27.96
N ALA A 974 -23.84 26.34 -27.29
CA ALA A 974 -22.48 26.41 -27.84
C ALA A 974 -22.07 25.18 -28.68
N GLY A 975 -23.02 24.28 -29.01
CA GLY A 975 -22.84 23.15 -29.91
C GLY A 975 -23.08 21.79 -29.26
N ASN A 976 -22.79 20.72 -30.01
CA ASN A 976 -22.95 19.35 -29.54
C ASN A 976 -21.70 18.48 -29.75
N LYS A 977 -21.61 17.41 -28.96
CA LYS A 977 -20.62 16.32 -29.08
C LYS A 977 -21.29 15.00 -28.77
N THR A 978 -20.80 13.90 -29.35
CA THR A 978 -21.40 12.57 -29.16
C THR A 978 -20.32 11.50 -29.02
N SER A 979 -20.54 10.54 -28.13
CA SER A 979 -19.80 9.26 -28.10
C SER A 979 -20.78 8.08 -28.26
N ARG A 980 -20.28 6.93 -28.70
CA ARG A 980 -21.05 5.72 -28.99
C ARG A 980 -20.31 4.46 -28.52
N VAL A 981 -21.07 3.43 -28.18
CA VAL A 981 -20.54 2.09 -27.86
C VAL A 981 -21.52 1.01 -28.32
N ARG A 982 -21.02 -0.13 -28.78
CA ARG A 982 -21.84 -1.30 -29.09
C ARG A 982 -21.61 -2.38 -28.05
N VAL A 983 -22.56 -2.54 -27.15
CA VAL A 983 -22.55 -3.58 -26.12
C VAL A 983 -23.00 -4.89 -26.76
N THR A 984 -22.08 -5.84 -26.89
CA THR A 984 -22.33 -7.15 -27.52
C THR A 984 -22.71 -8.19 -26.47
N VAL A 985 -23.81 -8.91 -26.70
CA VAL A 985 -24.28 -9.98 -25.82
C VAL A 985 -23.72 -11.32 -26.29
N THR A 986 -22.93 -11.98 -25.44
CA THR A 986 -22.43 -13.33 -25.71
C THR A 986 -23.45 -14.40 -25.29
N ARG A 987 -23.94 -15.17 -26.27
CA ARG A 987 -24.68 -16.42 -26.05
C ARG A 987 -23.72 -17.59 -26.25
N LEU A 988 -23.70 -18.57 -25.35
CA LEU A 988 -22.99 -19.83 -25.58
C LEU A 988 -23.77 -20.66 -26.61
N GLU A 989 -23.09 -21.13 -27.66
CA GLU A 989 -23.73 -21.90 -28.73
C GLU A 989 -23.92 -23.37 -28.36
N ALA A 990 -25.17 -23.69 -27.97
CA ALA A 990 -25.90 -24.97 -28.10
C ALA A 990 -25.32 -26.29 -27.54
N THR A 991 -24.02 -26.55 -27.69
CA THR A 991 -23.41 -27.88 -27.50
C THR A 991 -23.37 -28.38 -26.05
N GLN A 992 -23.36 -27.49 -25.05
CA GLN A 992 -23.49 -27.89 -23.64
C GLN A 992 -24.94 -28.13 -23.22
N GLN A 993 -25.93 -27.57 -23.92
CA GLN A 993 -27.32 -27.58 -23.47
C GLN A 993 -27.93 -28.99 -23.49
N GLU A 994 -27.58 -29.81 -24.49
CA GLU A 994 -28.05 -31.21 -24.58
C GLU A 994 -27.44 -32.16 -23.53
N ARG A 995 -26.31 -31.77 -22.94
CA ARG A 995 -25.69 -32.51 -21.83
C ARG A 995 -26.42 -32.16 -20.54
N TRP A 996 -26.58 -30.87 -20.27
CA TRP A 996 -27.36 -30.37 -19.14
C TRP A 996 -28.82 -30.81 -19.15
N THR A 997 -29.51 -30.90 -20.30
CA THR A 997 -30.90 -31.41 -20.32
C THR A 997 -31.00 -32.91 -20.04
N ARG A 998 -30.00 -33.72 -20.44
CA ARG A 998 -29.92 -35.15 -20.07
C ARG A 998 -29.63 -35.32 -18.58
N GLU A 999 -28.67 -34.58 -18.05
CA GLU A 999 -28.33 -34.61 -16.62
C GLU A 999 -29.50 -34.08 -15.77
N LEU A 1000 -30.16 -32.98 -16.17
CA LEU A 1000 -31.34 -32.44 -15.49
C LEU A 1000 -32.58 -33.36 -15.60
N ALA A 1001 -32.71 -34.13 -16.69
CA ALA A 1001 -33.74 -35.17 -16.80
C ALA A 1001 -33.47 -36.35 -15.85
N SER A 1002 -32.20 -36.76 -15.70
CA SER A 1002 -31.77 -37.75 -14.70
C SER A 1002 -32.06 -37.26 -13.27
N TRP A 1003 -31.66 -36.03 -12.94
CA TRP A 1003 -31.96 -35.41 -11.64
C TRP A 1003 -33.46 -35.29 -11.36
N ARG A 1004 -34.29 -34.97 -12.36
CA ARG A 1004 -35.77 -34.97 -12.23
C ARG A 1004 -36.35 -36.37 -12.04
N ALA A 1005 -35.78 -37.39 -12.66
CA ALA A 1005 -36.18 -38.78 -12.41
C ALA A 1005 -35.87 -39.19 -10.97
N VAL A 1006 -34.64 -38.93 -10.50
CA VAL A 1006 -34.21 -39.19 -9.11
C VAL A 1006 -35.07 -38.42 -8.09
N ALA A 1007 -35.36 -37.14 -8.34
CA ALA A 1007 -36.24 -36.35 -7.47
C ALA A 1007 -37.69 -36.88 -7.46
N GLY A 1008 -38.20 -37.36 -8.61
CA GLY A 1008 -39.50 -38.02 -8.68
C GLY A 1008 -39.54 -39.39 -8.00
N GLU A 1009 -38.45 -40.14 -8.03
CA GLU A 1009 -38.27 -41.39 -7.28
C GLU A 1009 -38.27 -41.11 -5.77
N HIS A 1010 -37.55 -40.06 -5.34
CA HIS A 1010 -37.51 -39.61 -3.95
C HIS A 1010 -38.88 -39.13 -3.45
N ASP A 1011 -39.62 -38.33 -4.23
CA ASP A 1011 -40.97 -37.90 -3.84
C ASP A 1011 -41.95 -39.07 -3.77
N ARG A 1012 -41.90 -40.03 -4.71
CA ARG A 1012 -42.65 -41.30 -4.59
C ARG A 1012 -42.29 -42.07 -3.32
N MET A 1013 -41.01 -42.14 -2.96
CA MET A 1013 -40.54 -42.77 -1.73
C MET A 1013 -41.12 -42.04 -0.50
N MET A 1014 -41.06 -40.70 -0.46
CA MET A 1014 -41.61 -39.91 0.63
C MET A 1014 -43.14 -40.01 0.75
N GLN A 1015 -43.85 -40.10 -0.38
CA GLN A 1015 -45.30 -40.38 -0.41
C GLN A 1015 -45.62 -41.82 0.03
N SER A 1016 -44.76 -42.79 -0.28
CA SER A 1016 -44.88 -44.18 0.20
C SER A 1016 -44.67 -44.24 1.72
N TRP A 1017 -43.64 -43.56 2.24
CA TRP A 1017 -43.39 -43.42 3.69
C TRP A 1017 -44.56 -42.73 4.40
N ARG A 1018 -45.14 -41.66 3.84
CA ARG A 1018 -46.37 -41.03 4.38
C ARG A 1018 -47.55 -42.01 4.42
N LYS A 1019 -47.73 -42.84 3.38
CA LYS A 1019 -48.79 -43.87 3.36
C LYS A 1019 -48.54 -44.99 4.37
N ALA A 1020 -47.30 -45.43 4.55
CA ALA A 1020 -46.93 -46.41 5.56
C ALA A 1020 -47.20 -45.88 6.99
N TRP A 1021 -46.82 -44.63 7.27
CA TRP A 1021 -47.12 -43.93 8.53
C TRP A 1021 -48.63 -43.89 8.83
N LEU A 1022 -49.46 -43.57 7.83
CA LEU A 1022 -50.91 -43.54 7.98
C LEU A 1022 -51.55 -44.93 8.11
N LEU A 1023 -50.98 -45.97 7.49
CA LEU A 1023 -51.47 -47.34 7.55
C LEU A 1023 -51.06 -48.12 8.82
N GLN A 1024 -50.03 -47.66 9.55
CA GLN A 1024 -49.58 -48.27 10.82
C GLN A 1024 -50.15 -47.59 12.08
N GLY A 1025 -51.21 -46.78 11.94
CA GLY A 1025 -52.08 -46.38 13.06
C GLY A 1025 -51.46 -45.44 14.11
N CYS A 1026 -50.32 -44.81 13.82
CA CYS A 1026 -49.63 -43.91 14.74
C CYS A 1026 -50.12 -42.45 14.64
N ALA A 1027 -51.44 -42.26 14.59
CA ALA A 1027 -52.09 -40.94 14.49
C ALA A 1027 -52.93 -40.65 15.74
N GLY A 1028 -52.65 -39.53 16.41
CA GLY A 1028 -53.45 -39.00 17.51
C GLY A 1028 -53.68 -37.50 17.31
N HIS A 1029 -54.94 -37.07 17.30
CA HIS A 1029 -55.35 -35.67 17.11
C HIS A 1029 -54.71 -34.72 18.13
N TRP A 1030 -54.28 -33.55 17.66
CA TRP A 1030 -54.40 -32.28 18.36
C TRP A 1030 -54.64 -31.16 17.34
N ASP A 1031 -55.81 -30.52 17.43
CA ASP A 1031 -56.19 -29.39 16.59
C ASP A 1031 -55.86 -28.04 17.24
N TRP A 1032 -55.81 -26.99 16.42
CA TRP A 1032 -55.42 -25.64 16.82
C TRP A 1032 -56.64 -24.79 17.22
N GLU A 1033 -56.89 -24.61 18.52
CA GLU A 1033 -57.63 -23.43 18.98
C GLU A 1033 -57.42 -23.13 20.48
N HIS A 1034 -57.46 -21.84 20.81
CA HIS A 1034 -57.32 -21.25 22.15
C HIS A 1034 -55.92 -21.37 22.79
N GLY A 1035 -55.49 -20.33 23.52
CA GLY A 1035 -54.14 -20.23 24.09
C GLY A 1035 -54.13 -20.26 25.63
N VAL A 1036 -53.22 -21.05 26.20
CA VAL A 1036 -52.83 -21.06 27.62
C VAL A 1036 -51.30 -21.27 27.70
N GLU A 1037 -50.72 -20.96 28.85
CA GLU A 1037 -49.28 -20.92 29.15
C GLU A 1037 -48.59 -22.31 29.21
N LEU A 1038 -47.25 -22.32 29.29
CA LEU A 1038 -46.44 -23.49 29.69
C LEU A 1038 -46.82 -23.96 31.12
N PRO A 1039 -46.63 -25.23 31.55
CA PRO A 1039 -45.62 -26.20 31.06
C PRO A 1039 -46.11 -27.68 30.97
N HIS A 1040 -45.20 -28.64 31.15
CA HIS A 1040 -45.35 -30.11 31.26
C HIS A 1040 -45.48 -30.95 29.97
N LEU A 1041 -44.39 -31.65 29.61
CA LEU A 1041 -44.47 -32.93 28.88
C LEU A 1041 -43.34 -33.92 29.24
N ARG A 1042 -43.10 -34.15 30.54
CA ARG A 1042 -42.09 -35.13 31.02
C ARG A 1042 -42.62 -36.57 31.19
N SER A 1043 -43.78 -36.87 30.60
CA SER A 1043 -44.56 -38.11 30.81
C SER A 1043 -44.72 -39.00 29.57
N HIS A 1044 -44.34 -38.54 28.37
CA HIS A 1044 -44.59 -39.27 27.11
C HIS A 1044 -43.42 -40.13 26.60
N ILE A 1045 -42.26 -40.12 27.27
CA ILE A 1045 -41.16 -41.08 27.02
C ILE A 1045 -41.49 -42.41 27.75
N ALA A 1046 -42.55 -43.06 27.30
CA ALA A 1046 -43.02 -44.37 27.80
C ALA A 1046 -43.74 -45.19 26.73
N SER A 1047 -44.40 -44.55 25.74
CA SER A 1047 -45.20 -45.22 24.71
C SER A 1047 -44.43 -45.57 23.42
N ALA A 1048 -43.21 -45.06 23.22
CA ALA A 1048 -42.46 -45.22 21.97
C ALA A 1048 -41.79 -46.61 21.76
N HIS A 1049 -41.86 -47.53 22.73
CA HIS A 1049 -41.17 -48.82 22.70
C HIS A 1049 -41.92 -49.98 21.98
N ARG A 1050 -42.93 -49.68 21.14
CA ARG A 1050 -43.78 -50.72 20.49
C ARG A 1050 -43.88 -50.67 18.95
N CYS A 1051 -43.06 -49.89 18.27
CA CYS A 1051 -43.27 -49.56 16.84
C CYS A 1051 -42.23 -50.12 15.84
N PHE A 1052 -41.32 -51.03 16.24
CA PHE A 1052 -40.33 -51.62 15.31
C PHE A 1052 -40.07 -53.12 15.52
N PRO A 1053 -40.25 -53.97 14.49
CA PRO A 1053 -39.71 -55.34 14.42
C PRO A 1053 -38.21 -55.36 14.06
N GLN A 1054 -37.47 -56.37 14.52
CA GLN A 1054 -36.00 -56.47 14.36
C GLN A 1054 -35.53 -57.05 13.00
N THR A 1055 -35.85 -56.42 11.87
CA THR A 1055 -35.26 -56.78 10.56
C THR A 1055 -35.08 -55.56 9.63
N ASN A 1056 -33.99 -54.80 9.81
CA ASN A 1056 -33.21 -54.08 8.76
C ASN A 1056 -32.14 -53.10 9.33
N LEU A 1057 -31.38 -53.50 10.34
CA LEU A 1057 -30.30 -52.65 10.91
C LEU A 1057 -29.08 -52.44 9.99
N ALA A 1058 -29.03 -53.09 8.81
CA ALA A 1058 -27.94 -52.99 7.84
C ALA A 1058 -28.16 -51.93 6.73
N GLN A 1059 -29.29 -51.21 6.73
CA GLN A 1059 -29.59 -50.16 5.73
C GLN A 1059 -29.73 -48.74 6.32
N LEU A 1060 -29.53 -48.57 7.62
CA LEU A 1060 -29.65 -47.27 8.30
C LEU A 1060 -28.31 -46.53 8.49
N SER A 1061 -27.16 -47.21 8.44
CA SER A 1061 -25.85 -46.55 8.47
C SER A 1061 -25.54 -45.81 7.17
N THR A 1062 -25.88 -46.39 6.02
CA THR A 1062 -25.58 -45.83 4.68
C THR A 1062 -26.54 -44.73 4.21
N ALA A 1063 -27.60 -44.44 4.96
CA ALA A 1063 -28.58 -43.39 4.62
C ALA A 1063 -28.25 -42.03 5.28
N ALA A 1064 -27.52 -42.02 6.39
CA ALA A 1064 -27.17 -40.78 7.11
C ALA A 1064 -26.02 -40.02 6.44
N GLU A 1065 -24.96 -40.72 6.02
CA GLU A 1065 -23.73 -40.12 5.47
C GLU A 1065 -23.93 -39.38 4.14
N TYR A 1066 -25.07 -39.56 3.46
CA TYR A 1066 -25.34 -38.97 2.14
C TYR A 1066 -26.23 -37.72 2.16
N SER A 1067 -26.71 -37.26 3.32
CA SER A 1067 -27.71 -36.18 3.42
C SER A 1067 -27.15 -34.81 3.83
N GLU A 1068 -26.05 -34.73 4.59
CA GLU A 1068 -25.51 -33.44 5.06
C GLU A 1068 -24.61 -32.71 4.04
N TYR A 1069 -24.14 -33.38 2.99
CA TYR A 1069 -23.11 -32.83 2.08
C TYR A 1069 -23.62 -31.98 0.90
N HIS A 1070 -24.93 -31.83 0.71
CA HIS A 1070 -25.49 -31.21 -0.51
C HIS A 1070 -26.70 -30.28 -0.32
N LEU A 1071 -26.71 -29.43 0.72
CA LEU A 1071 -27.64 -28.28 0.79
C LEU A 1071 -27.14 -27.14 1.70
N VAL A 1072 -26.55 -26.10 1.10
CA VAL A 1072 -26.61 -24.64 1.43
C VAL A 1072 -25.50 -23.90 0.67
N GLN A 1073 -25.87 -23.33 -0.49
CA GLN A 1073 -25.21 -22.30 -1.33
C GLN A 1073 -25.75 -22.52 -2.78
N HIS A 1074 -26.38 -21.59 -3.47
CA HIS A 1074 -26.88 -20.25 -3.13
C HIS A 1074 -28.19 -20.00 -3.89
N PHE A 1075 -29.10 -19.21 -3.31
CA PHE A 1075 -30.00 -18.33 -4.08
C PHE A 1075 -30.02 -16.95 -3.41
N PRO A 1076 -29.87 -15.84 -4.16
CA PRO A 1076 -29.92 -14.48 -3.63
C PRO A 1076 -31.28 -13.82 -3.89
N ASP A 1077 -32.00 -13.45 -2.82
CA ASP A 1077 -33.22 -12.63 -2.94
C ASP A 1077 -32.95 -11.15 -2.70
N SER A 1078 -33.61 -10.30 -3.48
CA SER A 1078 -33.61 -8.84 -3.30
C SER A 1078 -34.91 -8.20 -3.77
N TYR A 1079 -35.78 -7.82 -2.81
CA TYR A 1079 -36.88 -6.85 -2.92
C TYR A 1079 -37.99 -7.12 -4.00
N CYS A 1080 -39.26 -6.76 -3.83
CA CYS A 1080 -39.86 -5.83 -2.86
C CYS A 1080 -41.33 -6.19 -2.51
N ALA A 1081 -41.88 -5.50 -1.51
CA ALA A 1081 -43.18 -5.70 -0.86
C ALA A 1081 -44.44 -5.40 -1.70
N GLN A 1082 -45.62 -5.81 -1.18
CA GLN A 1082 -46.85 -4.98 -1.29
C GLN A 1082 -47.94 -5.26 -0.21
N ARG A 1083 -48.12 -4.26 0.68
CA ARG A 1083 -49.37 -3.62 1.18
C ARG A 1083 -50.48 -4.36 1.98
N ALA A 1084 -51.21 -3.52 2.74
CA ALA A 1084 -52.58 -3.66 3.29
C ALA A 1084 -52.82 -4.57 4.52
N GLU A 1085 -53.76 -4.31 5.45
CA GLU A 1085 -54.32 -3.04 5.98
C GLU A 1085 -55.13 -3.30 7.29
N ALA A 1086 -55.64 -2.24 7.94
CA ALA A 1086 -56.83 -2.22 8.82
C ALA A 1086 -56.95 -3.15 10.08
N ALA A 1087 -56.60 -2.57 11.23
CA ALA A 1087 -57.50 -2.23 12.36
C ALA A 1087 -58.34 -3.28 13.16
N SER A 1088 -58.28 -3.07 14.50
CA SER A 1088 -59.41 -2.94 15.45
C SER A 1088 -59.72 -4.07 16.47
N GLN A 1089 -59.86 -3.64 17.74
CA GLN A 1089 -60.69 -4.17 18.85
C GLN A 1089 -60.48 -5.63 19.35
N GLY A 1090 -60.53 -5.96 20.65
CA GLY A 1090 -60.64 -5.13 21.87
C GLY A 1090 -61.28 -5.87 23.05
N PHE A 1091 -61.03 -5.41 24.28
CA PHE A 1091 -61.71 -5.78 25.56
C PHE A 1091 -61.51 -7.24 26.10
N VAL A 1092 -61.62 -7.58 27.40
CA VAL A 1092 -61.32 -6.84 28.67
C VAL A 1092 -61.40 -7.80 29.91
N ARG A 1093 -60.67 -7.51 31.02
CA ARG A 1093 -60.92 -7.97 32.44
C ARG A 1093 -60.77 -9.47 32.81
N VAL A 1094 -60.56 -9.89 34.08
CA VAL A 1094 -60.01 -9.26 35.34
C VAL A 1094 -59.66 -10.34 36.40
N SER A 1095 -58.91 -9.99 37.46
CA SER A 1095 -58.70 -10.72 38.75
C SER A 1095 -58.02 -12.11 38.68
N ALA A 1096 -57.36 -12.70 39.70
CA ALA A 1096 -56.78 -12.42 41.04
C ALA A 1096 -56.52 -13.84 41.66
N SER A 1097 -55.77 -14.13 42.74
CA SER A 1097 -54.94 -13.39 43.71
C SER A 1097 -54.05 -14.38 44.52
N LEU A 1098 -52.88 -13.90 44.98
CA LEU A 1098 -52.24 -14.01 46.31
C LEU A 1098 -52.77 -15.02 47.38
N PRO A 1099 -51.98 -15.38 48.43
CA PRO A 1099 -50.51 -15.56 48.56
C PRO A 1099 -50.07 -16.72 49.52
N SER A 1100 -48.76 -16.92 49.78
CA SER A 1100 -48.11 -17.01 51.13
C SER A 1100 -46.74 -17.76 51.14
N ALA A 1101 -45.99 -17.66 52.26
CA ALA A 1101 -44.64 -18.19 52.54
C ALA A 1101 -44.52 -18.41 54.10
N PRO A 1102 -43.35 -18.50 54.80
CA PRO A 1102 -41.91 -18.69 54.47
C PRO A 1102 -41.19 -19.74 55.40
N LEU A 1103 -39.88 -19.55 55.72
CA LEU A 1103 -39.04 -20.15 56.82
C LEU A 1103 -38.30 -21.51 56.55
N GLN A 1104 -37.22 -21.92 57.26
CA GLN A 1104 -35.94 -21.24 57.68
C GLN A 1104 -34.87 -22.28 58.20
N ASP A 1105 -33.56 -21.95 58.12
CA ASP A 1105 -32.38 -22.34 58.95
C ASP A 1105 -31.71 -23.76 59.06
N SER A 1106 -30.39 -23.70 59.37
CA SER A 1106 -29.42 -24.71 59.90
C SER A 1106 -28.93 -25.87 58.98
N GLN A 1107 -27.76 -26.54 59.08
CA GLN A 1107 -26.41 -26.48 59.72
C GLN A 1107 -25.94 -27.80 60.43
N LEU A 1108 -24.63 -28.14 60.25
CA LEU A 1108 -23.70 -28.90 61.13
C LEU A 1108 -23.51 -30.47 61.06
N LEU A 1109 -22.22 -30.89 61.25
CA LEU A 1109 -21.62 -32.21 61.63
C LEU A 1109 -21.72 -33.46 60.67
N ASP A 1110 -20.84 -34.50 60.69
CA ASP A 1110 -19.37 -34.58 60.96
C ASP A 1110 -18.69 -35.94 60.52
N SER A 1111 -17.36 -35.89 60.31
CA SER A 1111 -16.23 -36.86 60.45
C SER A 1111 -16.32 -38.41 60.41
N TYR A 1112 -15.45 -39.02 59.58
CA TYR A 1112 -14.60 -40.25 59.79
C TYR A 1112 -13.44 -40.24 58.74
N LYS A 1113 -12.18 -40.76 58.82
CA LYS A 1113 -11.39 -41.72 59.66
C LYS A 1113 -11.58 -43.22 59.37
N HIS A 1114 -10.58 -44.12 59.29
CA HIS A 1114 -9.08 -44.12 59.28
C HIS A 1114 -8.59 -45.26 58.33
N CYS A 1115 -7.33 -45.45 57.88
CA CYS A 1115 -6.11 -45.86 58.61
C CYS A 1115 -4.84 -45.90 57.68
N TRP A 1116 -3.67 -45.44 58.18
CA TRP A 1116 -2.28 -45.98 58.11
C TRP A 1116 -1.67 -46.59 56.80
N LEU A 1117 -0.37 -46.49 56.47
CA LEU A 1117 0.91 -46.45 57.25
C LEU A 1117 2.07 -45.71 56.50
N LEU A 1118 3.20 -45.48 57.18
CA LEU A 1118 4.48 -44.81 56.77
C LEU A 1118 5.61 -45.31 57.73
N PRO A 1119 6.92 -44.93 57.70
CA PRO A 1119 7.75 -44.09 56.78
C PRO A 1119 9.15 -44.72 56.45
N GLN A 1120 10.16 -43.87 56.13
CA GLN A 1120 11.64 -44.05 56.25
C GLN A 1120 12.43 -44.66 55.06
N LEU A 1121 13.74 -44.36 54.86
CA LEU A 1121 14.53 -43.09 54.93
C LEU A 1121 15.96 -43.32 54.35
N ASN A 1122 16.60 -42.25 53.86
CA ASN A 1122 18.05 -42.06 53.63
C ASN A 1122 18.88 -42.99 52.70
N SER A 1123 19.30 -42.39 51.58
CA SER A 1123 20.68 -42.35 51.03
C SER A 1123 21.56 -43.62 50.95
N HIS A 1124 21.97 -43.98 49.72
CA HIS A 1124 23.41 -43.86 49.37
C HIS A 1124 23.69 -43.70 47.86
N THR A 1125 24.81 -43.05 47.60
CA THR A 1125 25.49 -42.72 46.33
C THR A 1125 25.67 -43.86 45.29
N GLN A 1126 25.40 -43.60 44.01
CA GLN A 1126 26.38 -43.45 42.89
C GLN A 1126 25.70 -43.44 41.50
N ARG A 1127 26.40 -42.85 40.52
CA ARG A 1127 26.44 -43.08 39.04
C ARG A 1127 25.28 -43.85 38.37
N GLU A 1128 24.75 -43.42 37.23
CA GLU A 1128 25.23 -42.46 36.21
C GLU A 1128 24.19 -41.37 35.86
#